data_AF-A0AAD1QYI1-F1
#
_entry.id   AF-A0AAD1QYI1-F1
#
_cell.length_a   1.000
_cell.length_b   1.000
_cell.length_c   1.000
_cell.angle_alpha   90.00
_cell.angle_beta   90.00
_cell.angle_gamma   90.00
#
_symmetry.space_group_name_H-M   'P 1'
#
loop_
_entity.id
_entity.type
_entity.pdbx_description
1 polymer ?
#
loop_
_entity_poly.entity_id
_entity_poly.type
_entity_poly.pdbx_seq_one_letter_code
_entity_poly.pdbx_strand_id
1 'polypeptide(L)'
;MRELLTETEYYNGPPIEYTLELLSLALRNNYFRFETKWYLQKAGTSMGVAMAPMYANSYMYQFEKEYIFKRHSKLILKYFRYIDDILILWRGTIEEAQKLVEDINGSDTPIFVTSHIHQCQTQFLDLEIRVEQGRIEYQMYTKPTDRNTLLHYESAHPKHVKDSLPFSQFLRVIRNNSDITRCEEQIQQMYNKFTQRGYTRGILDKALTKARDRMAGGVTLSRNNKDRIPFPMTYNASTTQICHEINTNWRLMENDILVYTQVTALIPSLVEDRCRDRNIQAGYACVRYHYDYRRRSHSGIAKMVNTGEINGSSNLMDFLDEPIPDVGTYEDFHTIDWLREKSRDTDRHRKITSKSKESVFEFVKGLLDAWSGWVVMLLIGLLAGTLAGVIDLAVDWMTDLKEGICLKGFWYSNEQCCWTSNETTFDDRDNCPSWQKWSELTIGKSESSNLFVTVAKMVNTGEINGSSNLMDFLDEPIPDVGTYEDFHTIDWLREKSRDTDRHRKITSKSKESVFEFVKGLLDAWSGWVVMLLIGLLAGTLAGVIDLAVDWMTDLKEGICLKGFWYSNEQCCWTSNETTFDDRDNCPSWQKWSELTIGKSEGASAYILNYFLYIMWALTFSFLAVTLVRVFAPYACGSGIPEIKTILSGFIIRGYLGKWTLLIKTVTLVLVVSSGLSLGKEGPSVHVACCCGNLFSSLFSKYSKNEGKRREVLSAAAAVGVSVAFGAPIGGVLFSLEEVSYYFPLKTLWRSFFAALVAAFTLRSINPFGNSRLVLFYVEYHTPWYMAELFPFILLGVFGGLWGTLFIRCNIAWCRRRKTTKLGKYPVLEVIAITAITAILAYPNPYTRRSTSELISELFNDCGALESSQLCDYINDPNMTRPVDDIPDRPAGAGVYTAMWQLTLALIFKIIITIFTFGMKIPSGLFIPSIAVGAIAGRIVGVGVEQLAYHHHDWIIFRDWCKPGADCVTPGLYAMVGAAACLGGVTRMTVSLVVIMFELTGGLEYIVPLMAAAVTSKWVADAFGKEGIYEAHIHLNGYPFLDVKDEFTHRTLATDVMRPRRGEPPLSVLTQDNMTVEDVETLIKDTDYNGFPVVVSRDSERLIGFAQRRELIIAIKNARQRQDGVVSNSIIYFTEDPPELPANSPHPLKLRRILNLSPFTVTDHTPMETVVDIFRKLGLRQCLVTRSGRLLGIITKKDVLRHMAQMANQDPESIMFN
;
A
#
# COMPACT_ATOMS: atom_id res chain seq x y z
N MET A 1 36.03 14.55 40.01
CA MET A 1 34.95 14.96 39.07
C MET A 1 34.78 16.47 38.97
N ARG A 2 34.66 17.24 40.08
CA ARG A 2 34.62 18.71 39.99
C ARG A 2 35.82 19.28 39.22
N GLU A 3 37.04 18.90 39.61
CA GLU A 3 38.29 19.30 38.91
C GLU A 3 38.29 18.93 37.42
N LEU A 4 37.96 17.68 37.08
CA LEU A 4 37.85 17.20 35.69
C LEU A 4 36.82 17.99 34.85
N LEU A 5 35.69 18.38 35.44
CA LEU A 5 34.64 19.15 34.77
C LEU A 5 34.96 20.64 34.68
N THR A 6 35.85 21.16 35.53
CA THR A 6 36.32 22.55 35.50
C THR A 6 37.55 22.75 34.61
N GLU A 7 38.38 21.73 34.43
CA GLU A 7 39.53 21.75 33.50
C GLU A 7 39.10 21.66 32.02
N THR A 8 37.84 21.33 31.75
CA THR A 8 37.31 21.26 30.37
C THR A 8 36.71 22.61 29.96
N GLU A 9 37.46 23.40 29.18
CA GLU A 9 37.07 24.76 28.72
C GLU A 9 35.75 24.82 27.91
N TYR A 10 35.20 23.68 27.47
CA TYR A 10 34.01 23.60 26.61
C TYR A 10 32.93 22.66 27.15
N TYR A 11 32.57 22.78 28.43
CA TYR A 11 31.41 22.07 28.99
C TYR A 11 30.08 22.76 28.61
N ASN A 12 29.40 22.26 27.57
CA ASN A 12 28.07 22.72 27.12
C ASN A 12 26.89 22.00 27.81
N GLY A 13 27.11 21.41 28.99
CA GLY A 13 26.08 20.67 29.75
C GLY A 13 25.38 21.50 30.82
N PRO A 14 24.39 20.93 31.53
CA PRO A 14 23.71 21.61 32.64
C PRO A 14 24.70 21.99 33.75
N PRO A 15 24.47 23.09 34.49
CA PRO A 15 25.45 23.69 35.41
C PRO A 15 26.24 22.65 36.23
N ILE A 16 27.56 22.81 36.32
CA ILE A 16 28.45 21.83 37.01
C ILE A 16 27.92 21.52 38.41
N GLU A 17 27.44 22.53 39.14
CA GLU A 17 26.82 22.38 40.47
C GLU A 17 25.63 21.42 40.45
N TYR A 18 24.72 21.59 39.49
CA TYR A 18 23.52 20.76 39.32
C TYR A 18 23.87 19.32 38.95
N THR A 19 24.85 19.15 38.05
CA THR A 19 25.36 17.82 37.68
C THR A 19 25.99 17.10 38.87
N LEU A 20 26.76 17.82 39.70
CA LEU A 20 27.34 17.28 40.94
C LEU A 20 26.26 16.94 41.98
N GLU A 21 25.19 17.72 42.07
CA GLU A 21 24.06 17.45 42.97
C GLU A 21 23.32 16.17 42.58
N LEU A 22 22.99 16.00 41.29
CA LEU A 22 22.38 14.76 40.77
C LEU A 22 23.27 13.53 40.98
N LEU A 23 24.58 13.67 40.73
CA LEU A 23 25.56 12.62 41.02
C LEU A 23 25.58 12.27 42.51
N SER A 24 25.51 13.28 43.40
CA SER A 24 25.48 13.07 44.84
C SER A 24 24.22 12.32 45.29
N LEU A 25 23.06 12.65 44.72
CA LEU A 25 21.80 11.97 44.99
C LEU A 25 21.85 10.50 44.55
N ALA A 26 22.36 10.24 43.35
CA ALA A 26 22.46 8.90 42.81
C ALA A 26 23.47 8.01 43.55
N LEU A 27 24.59 8.57 44.02
CA LEU A 27 25.60 7.81 44.78
C LEU A 27 25.23 7.60 46.25
N ARG A 28 24.52 8.54 46.90
CA ARG A 28 24.19 8.46 48.33
C ARG A 28 22.90 7.69 48.64
N ASN A 29 21.96 7.60 47.71
CA ASN A 29 20.63 7.03 47.96
C ASN A 29 20.46 5.64 47.34
N ASN A 30 21.51 4.82 47.34
CA ASN A 30 21.48 3.51 46.70
C ASN A 30 21.18 2.40 47.71
N TYR A 31 19.93 1.92 47.68
CA TYR A 31 19.44 0.83 48.53
C TYR A 31 19.38 -0.47 47.73
N PHE A 32 19.96 -1.55 48.26
CA PHE A 32 19.83 -2.88 47.67
C PHE A 32 19.36 -3.89 48.71
N ARG A 33 18.66 -4.93 48.24
CA ARG A 33 18.14 -6.01 49.08
C ARG A 33 18.98 -7.25 48.89
N PHE A 34 19.54 -7.78 49.97
CA PHE A 34 20.28 -9.04 49.98
C PHE A 34 19.76 -9.94 51.10
N GLU A 35 19.45 -11.20 50.78
CA GLU A 35 18.90 -12.21 51.72
C GLU A 35 17.78 -11.63 52.61
N THR A 36 16.85 -10.90 51.99
CA THR A 36 15.68 -10.21 52.58
C THR A 36 15.93 -8.95 53.41
N LYS A 37 17.18 -8.57 53.69
CA LYS A 37 17.51 -7.31 54.38
C LYS A 37 17.87 -6.20 53.40
N TRP A 38 17.49 -4.96 53.74
CA TRP A 38 17.84 -3.77 52.97
C TRP A 38 19.15 -3.19 53.48
N TYR A 39 20.05 -2.88 52.55
CA TYR A 39 21.35 -2.28 52.81
C TYR A 39 21.43 -0.96 52.06
N LEU A 40 21.88 0.10 52.74
CA LEU A 40 22.24 1.38 52.13
C LEU A 40 23.74 1.39 51.83
N GLN A 41 24.10 1.66 50.58
CA GLN A 41 25.50 1.83 50.20
C GLN A 41 26.07 3.12 50.81
N LYS A 42 26.97 2.99 51.79
CA LYS A 42 27.64 4.14 52.43
C LYS A 42 28.87 4.64 51.66
N ALA A 43 29.54 3.75 50.92
CA ALA A 43 30.75 4.07 50.16
C ALA A 43 30.84 3.20 48.87
N GLY A 44 31.52 3.73 47.86
CA GLY A 44 31.67 3.09 46.54
C GLY A 44 30.49 3.34 45.59
N THR A 45 30.46 2.65 44.46
CA THR A 45 29.37 2.67 43.47
C THR A 45 28.86 1.25 43.23
N SER A 46 27.55 1.02 43.08
CA SER A 46 27.03 -0.32 42.79
C SER A 46 27.21 -0.69 41.31
N MET A 47 27.41 -1.98 41.05
CA MET A 47 27.39 -2.52 39.69
C MET A 47 25.96 -2.46 39.13
N GLY A 48 25.80 -1.90 37.93
CA GLY A 48 24.51 -1.77 37.24
C GLY A 48 23.96 -0.34 37.17
N VAL A 49 24.51 0.61 37.93
CA VAL A 49 24.17 2.04 37.76
C VAL A 49 24.80 2.56 36.47
N ALA A 50 24.00 3.18 35.59
CA ALA A 50 24.45 3.56 34.24
C ALA A 50 25.70 4.45 34.20
N MET A 51 25.90 5.31 35.21
CA MET A 51 27.07 6.20 35.32
C MET A 51 28.27 5.58 36.06
N ALA A 52 28.11 4.42 36.69
CA ALA A 52 29.14 3.80 37.54
C ALA A 52 30.48 3.57 36.82
N PRO A 53 30.53 3.07 35.56
CA PRO A 53 31.82 2.81 34.93
C PRO A 53 32.61 4.09 34.57
N MET A 54 31.91 5.18 34.26
CA MET A 54 32.54 6.48 33.98
C MET A 54 33.15 7.08 35.25
N TYR A 55 32.39 7.01 36.35
CA TYR A 55 32.85 7.45 37.66
C TYR A 55 34.04 6.61 38.16
N ALA A 56 33.96 5.28 38.07
CA ALA A 56 35.01 4.37 38.50
C ALA A 56 36.32 4.58 37.73
N ASN A 57 36.27 4.72 36.40
CA ASN A 57 37.47 5.00 35.60
C ASN A 57 38.07 6.37 35.89
N SER A 58 37.25 7.39 36.12
CA SER A 58 37.71 8.73 36.48
C SER A 58 38.42 8.73 37.85
N TYR A 59 37.84 8.01 38.82
CA TYR A 59 38.45 7.82 40.13
C TYR A 59 39.78 7.06 40.03
N MET A 60 39.80 5.94 39.31
CA MET A 60 41.00 5.13 39.11
C MET A 60 42.12 5.91 38.43
N TYR A 61 41.81 6.77 37.47
CA TYR A 61 42.81 7.64 36.83
C TYR A 61 43.49 8.57 37.84
N GLN A 62 42.70 9.26 38.68
CA GLN A 62 43.24 10.15 39.70
C GLN A 62 44.07 9.37 40.72
N PHE A 63 43.57 8.21 41.14
CA PHE A 63 44.27 7.29 42.03
C PHE A 63 45.62 6.84 41.44
N GLU A 64 45.65 6.41 40.19
CA GLU A 64 46.88 6.01 39.48
C GLU A 64 47.86 7.17 39.38
N LYS A 65 47.39 8.38 39.03
CA LYS A 65 48.21 9.58 38.93
C LYS A 65 48.88 9.90 40.26
N GLU A 66 48.14 9.87 41.35
CA GLU A 66 48.59 10.32 42.66
C GLU A 66 49.45 9.29 43.41
N TYR A 67 49.04 8.02 43.40
CA TYR A 67 49.68 6.97 44.20
C TYR A 67 50.69 6.13 43.41
N ILE A 68 50.48 5.93 42.10
CA ILE A 68 51.35 5.08 41.27
C ILE A 68 52.37 5.93 40.49
N PHE A 69 51.90 6.77 39.57
CA PHE A 69 52.80 7.47 38.63
C PHE A 69 53.61 8.59 39.28
N LYS A 70 53.02 9.37 40.19
CA LYS A 70 53.74 10.47 40.86
C LYS A 70 54.92 9.98 41.71
N ARG A 71 54.79 8.82 42.37
CA ARG A 71 55.81 8.28 43.28
C ARG A 71 56.77 7.30 42.63
N HIS A 72 56.30 6.49 41.67
CA HIS A 72 57.02 5.30 41.18
C HIS A 72 57.23 5.25 39.65
N SER A 73 56.88 6.30 38.90
CA SER A 73 56.96 6.33 37.42
C SER A 73 58.31 5.90 36.83
N LYS A 74 59.43 6.18 37.50
CA LYS A 74 60.77 5.83 37.01
C LYS A 74 61.07 4.33 37.02
N LEU A 75 60.39 3.55 37.85
CA LEU A 75 60.60 2.10 38.02
C LEU A 75 59.63 1.25 37.17
N ILE A 76 58.59 1.88 36.62
CA ILE A 76 57.57 1.24 35.79
C ILE A 76 58.02 1.25 34.33
N LEU A 77 58.28 0.07 33.74
CA LEU A 77 58.65 -0.06 32.33
C LEU A 77 57.42 -0.04 31.42
N LYS A 78 56.36 -0.75 31.82
CA LYS A 78 55.03 -0.67 31.21
C LYS A 78 53.95 -0.88 32.26
N TYR A 79 52.84 -0.18 32.08
CA TYR A 79 51.67 -0.29 32.92
C TYR A 79 50.48 -0.63 32.03
N PHE A 80 49.79 -1.72 32.34
CA PHE A 80 48.57 -2.13 31.66
C PHE A 80 47.45 -2.25 32.68
N ARG A 81 46.31 -1.61 32.43
CA ARG A 81 45.09 -1.79 33.21
C ARG A 81 43.95 -2.23 32.31
N TYR A 82 43.20 -3.21 32.79
CA TYR A 82 41.91 -3.59 32.24
C TYR A 82 40.85 -3.59 33.36
N ILE A 83 40.07 -2.51 33.42
CA ILE A 83 39.07 -2.25 34.48
C ILE A 83 39.74 -2.34 35.86
N ASP A 84 39.61 -3.48 36.55
CA ASP A 84 40.11 -3.73 37.91
C ASP A 84 41.44 -4.52 37.92
N ASP A 85 41.80 -5.21 36.84
CA ASP A 85 43.04 -6.02 36.75
C ASP A 85 44.21 -5.14 36.24
N ILE A 86 45.34 -5.14 36.96
CA ILE A 86 46.54 -4.34 36.66
C ILE A 86 47.74 -5.25 36.43
N LEU A 87 48.50 -5.00 35.36
CA LEU A 87 49.77 -5.64 35.05
C LEU A 87 50.87 -4.60 34.92
N ILE A 88 51.92 -4.74 35.73
CA ILE A 88 53.06 -3.83 35.76
C ILE A 88 54.33 -4.60 35.38
N LEU A 89 55.05 -4.12 34.38
CA LEU A 89 56.43 -4.55 34.13
C LEU A 89 57.35 -3.66 34.96
N TRP A 90 57.90 -4.23 36.02
CA TRP A 90 58.72 -3.53 37.00
C TRP A 90 60.21 -3.71 36.71
N ARG A 91 60.99 -2.63 36.77
CA ARG A 91 62.44 -2.64 36.56
C ARG A 91 63.25 -2.73 37.86
N GLY A 92 62.66 -2.38 39.00
CA GLY A 92 63.31 -2.33 40.31
C GLY A 92 63.40 -3.68 41.04
N THR A 93 63.79 -3.66 42.31
CA THR A 93 63.85 -4.89 43.14
C THR A 93 62.45 -5.36 43.56
N ILE A 94 62.34 -6.62 44.00
CA ILE A 94 61.08 -7.18 44.52
C ILE A 94 60.60 -6.41 45.76
N GLU A 95 61.53 -5.97 46.61
CA GLU A 95 61.25 -5.17 47.81
C GLU A 95 60.65 -3.81 47.46
N GLU A 96 61.16 -3.14 46.42
CA GLU A 96 60.59 -1.89 45.91
C GLU A 96 59.18 -2.10 45.32
N ALA A 97 58.94 -3.23 44.67
CA ALA A 97 57.61 -3.59 44.17
C ALA A 97 56.62 -3.91 45.31
N GLN A 98 57.08 -4.54 46.39
CA GLN A 98 56.27 -4.76 47.60
C GLN A 98 55.92 -3.42 48.26
N LYS A 99 56.88 -2.49 48.32
CA LYS A 99 56.65 -1.13 48.83
C LYS A 99 55.60 -0.37 48.02
N LEU A 100 55.57 -0.53 46.69
CA LEU A 100 54.49 0.00 45.85
C LEU A 100 53.11 -0.53 46.29
N VAL A 101 53.01 -1.83 46.58
CA VAL A 101 51.74 -2.44 47.02
C VAL A 101 51.34 -1.95 48.42
N GLU A 102 52.30 -1.80 49.33
CA GLU A 102 52.08 -1.20 50.65
C GLU A 102 51.61 0.26 50.55
N ASP A 103 52.23 1.05 49.67
CA ASP A 103 51.82 2.44 49.40
C ASP A 103 50.39 2.52 48.82
N ILE A 104 50.02 1.58 47.95
CA ILE A 104 48.68 1.48 47.35
C ILE A 104 47.63 1.07 48.40
N ASN A 105 47.98 0.15 49.31
CA ASN A 105 47.09 -0.41 50.34
C ASN A 105 47.16 0.32 51.69
N GLY A 106 47.78 1.51 51.75
CA GLY A 106 47.90 2.30 52.98
C GLY A 106 46.55 2.73 53.58
N SER A 107 46.55 3.19 54.84
CA SER A 107 45.32 3.56 55.58
C SER A 107 44.50 4.67 54.92
N ASP A 108 45.11 5.47 54.05
CA ASP A 108 44.50 6.63 53.41
C ASP A 108 43.81 6.29 52.09
N THR A 109 43.89 5.03 51.61
CA THR A 109 43.28 4.60 50.34
C THR A 109 42.00 3.78 50.58
N PRO A 110 40.88 4.09 49.89
CA PRO A 110 39.63 3.34 50.04
C PRO A 110 39.56 2.10 49.13
N ILE A 111 40.61 1.83 48.33
CA ILE A 111 40.71 0.67 47.44
C ILE A 111 41.81 -0.25 47.96
N PHE A 112 41.49 -1.53 48.07
CA PHE A 112 42.44 -2.58 48.44
C PHE A 112 42.79 -3.42 47.21
N VAL A 113 44.07 -3.55 46.90
CA VAL A 113 44.59 -4.29 45.75
C VAL A 113 45.34 -5.53 46.23
N THR A 114 44.97 -6.69 45.69
CA THR A 114 45.74 -7.92 45.86
C THR A 114 46.83 -8.01 44.80
N SER A 115 48.07 -8.32 45.19
CA SER A 115 49.21 -8.40 44.27
C SER A 115 49.82 -9.80 44.19
N HIS A 116 50.26 -10.20 43.00
CA HIS A 116 51.11 -11.37 42.79
C HIS A 116 52.44 -10.92 42.14
N ILE A 117 53.52 -10.87 42.93
CA ILE A 117 54.83 -10.38 42.50
C ILE A 117 55.76 -11.58 42.30
N HIS A 118 56.29 -11.74 41.09
CA HIS A 118 57.23 -12.82 40.76
C HIS A 118 58.10 -12.42 39.57
N GLN A 119 59.32 -12.97 39.48
CA GLN A 119 60.35 -12.52 38.53
C GLN A 119 60.04 -12.87 37.07
N CYS A 120 59.53 -14.09 36.81
CA CYS A 120 59.35 -14.61 35.44
C CYS A 120 57.93 -15.10 35.15
N GLN A 121 56.98 -14.93 36.06
CA GLN A 121 55.63 -15.50 35.94
C GLN A 121 54.60 -14.56 36.56
N THR A 122 53.47 -14.34 35.92
CA THR A 122 52.38 -13.58 36.54
C THR A 122 51.04 -13.92 35.91
N GLN A 123 49.96 -13.53 36.56
CA GLN A 123 48.59 -13.77 36.10
C GLN A 123 47.97 -12.45 35.68
N PHE A 124 47.33 -12.44 34.51
CA PHE A 124 46.59 -11.29 34.02
C PHE A 124 45.35 -11.75 33.26
N LEU A 125 44.18 -11.29 33.69
CA LEU A 125 42.88 -11.75 33.19
C LEU A 125 42.72 -13.28 33.32
N ASP A 126 42.55 -13.95 32.19
CA ASP A 126 42.36 -15.39 32.05
C ASP A 126 43.66 -16.11 31.63
N LEU A 127 44.82 -15.46 31.78
CA LEU A 127 46.11 -15.96 31.34
C LEU A 127 47.13 -15.99 32.48
N GLU A 128 47.91 -17.05 32.50
CA GLU A 128 49.17 -17.11 33.22
C GLU A 128 50.29 -16.94 32.19
N ILE A 129 51.09 -15.89 32.40
CA ILE A 129 52.16 -15.46 31.50
C ILE A 129 53.48 -15.86 32.13
N ARG A 130 54.32 -16.58 31.40
CA ARG A 130 55.68 -16.94 31.78
C ARG A 130 56.69 -16.42 30.77
N VAL A 131 57.85 -16.00 31.25
CA VAL A 131 58.97 -15.63 30.39
C VAL A 131 60.03 -16.72 30.52
N GLU A 132 60.11 -17.60 29.52
CA GLU A 132 61.09 -18.67 29.44
C GLU A 132 61.98 -18.47 28.21
N GLN A 133 63.32 -18.52 28.38
CA GLN A 133 64.31 -18.39 27.30
C GLN A 133 64.12 -17.16 26.38
N GLY A 134 63.65 -16.04 26.92
CA GLY A 134 63.40 -14.81 26.15
C GLY A 134 62.13 -14.84 25.28
N ARG A 135 61.30 -15.87 25.41
CA ARG A 135 59.96 -15.96 24.79
C ARG A 135 58.88 -15.87 25.85
N ILE A 136 57.75 -15.27 25.47
CA ILE A 136 56.56 -15.20 26.32
C ILE A 136 55.74 -16.46 26.08
N GLU A 137 55.74 -17.36 27.05
CA GLU A 137 54.80 -18.47 27.11
C GLU A 137 53.54 -18.00 27.85
N TYR A 138 52.38 -18.52 27.45
CA TYR A 138 51.14 -18.21 28.11
C TYR A 138 50.21 -19.41 28.08
N GLN A 139 49.48 -19.59 29.17
CA GLN A 139 48.48 -20.63 29.30
C GLN A 139 47.19 -20.10 29.91
N MET A 140 46.08 -20.80 29.71
CA MET A 140 44.80 -20.41 30.30
C MET A 140 44.87 -20.59 31.83
N TYR A 141 44.56 -19.51 32.56
CA TYR A 141 44.48 -19.48 34.01
C TYR A 141 43.03 -19.40 34.47
N THR A 142 42.68 -20.16 35.51
CA THR A 142 41.36 -20.12 36.15
C THR A 142 41.52 -19.57 37.55
N LYS A 143 40.91 -18.42 37.85
CA LYS A 143 40.97 -17.80 39.19
C LYS A 143 40.36 -18.78 40.23
N PRO A 144 40.91 -18.90 41.46
CA PRO A 144 40.39 -19.81 42.48
C PRO A 144 38.93 -19.56 42.87
N THR A 145 38.43 -18.35 42.63
CA THR A 145 37.05 -17.93 42.86
C THR A 145 36.07 -18.37 41.76
N ASP A 146 36.55 -18.91 40.64
CA ASP A 146 35.70 -19.38 39.55
C ASP A 146 34.94 -20.65 39.96
N ARG A 147 33.62 -20.53 40.09
CA ARG A 147 32.72 -21.64 40.44
C ARG A 147 32.48 -22.62 39.27
N ASN A 148 33.08 -22.39 38.09
CA ASN A 148 32.97 -23.25 36.91
C ASN A 148 31.51 -23.61 36.54
N THR A 149 30.60 -22.64 36.66
CA THR A 149 29.18 -22.85 36.34
C THR A 149 28.93 -22.79 34.83
N LEU A 150 29.28 -23.87 34.13
CA LEU A 150 28.85 -24.09 32.74
C LEU A 150 27.34 -24.36 32.68
N LEU A 151 26.72 -23.95 31.57
CA LEU A 151 25.30 -24.17 31.32
C LEU A 151 24.98 -25.67 31.27
N HIS A 152 23.87 -26.12 31.85
CA HIS A 152 23.42 -27.51 31.71
C HIS A 152 22.78 -27.74 30.34
N TYR A 153 23.04 -28.89 29.71
CA TYR A 153 22.49 -29.21 28.37
C TYR A 153 20.96 -29.24 28.35
N GLU A 154 20.33 -29.69 29.44
CA GLU A 154 18.87 -29.73 29.60
C GLU A 154 18.25 -28.37 29.94
N SER A 155 19.04 -27.31 30.10
CA SER A 155 18.47 -25.99 30.37
C SER A 155 17.60 -25.50 29.20
N ALA A 156 16.57 -24.70 29.53
CA ALA A 156 15.61 -24.12 28.60
C ALA A 156 16.18 -23.06 27.63
N HIS A 157 17.51 -23.00 27.50
CA HIS A 157 18.19 -22.11 26.56
C HIS A 157 18.08 -22.63 25.12
N PRO A 158 18.03 -21.73 24.12
CA PRO A 158 17.97 -22.12 22.71
C PRO A 158 19.13 -23.04 22.30
N LYS A 159 18.86 -24.01 21.41
CA LYS A 159 19.83 -25.03 20.98
C LYS A 159 21.12 -24.42 20.41
N HIS A 160 21.01 -23.35 19.62
CA HIS A 160 22.19 -22.66 19.09
C HIS A 160 23.12 -22.08 20.19
N VAL A 161 22.57 -21.65 21.33
CA VAL A 161 23.38 -21.18 22.48
C VAL A 161 24.11 -22.36 23.09
N LYS A 162 23.41 -23.48 23.29
CA LYS A 162 23.96 -24.71 23.86
C LYS A 162 25.06 -25.29 22.97
N ASP A 163 24.85 -25.35 21.65
CA ASP A 163 25.82 -25.88 20.70
C ASP A 163 27.03 -24.95 20.48
N SER A 164 26.83 -23.63 20.59
CA SER A 164 27.92 -22.66 20.44
C SER A 164 28.85 -22.59 21.65
N LEU A 165 28.36 -22.94 22.84
CA LEU A 165 29.09 -22.81 24.09
C LEU A 165 30.35 -23.70 24.11
N PRO A 166 30.29 -25.02 23.82
CA PRO A 166 31.48 -25.86 23.71
C PRO A 166 32.49 -25.35 22.68
N PHE A 167 32.02 -24.92 21.50
CA PHE A 167 32.90 -24.37 20.46
C PHE A 167 33.66 -23.14 20.95
N SER A 168 32.99 -22.20 21.62
CA SER A 168 33.63 -20.98 22.13
C SER A 168 34.66 -21.27 23.23
N GLN A 169 34.41 -22.25 24.09
CA GLN A 169 35.34 -22.63 25.16
C GLN A 169 36.54 -23.41 24.63
N PHE A 170 36.33 -24.36 23.71
CA PHE A 170 37.46 -25.06 23.06
C PHE A 170 38.33 -24.08 22.26
N LEU A 171 37.71 -23.15 21.52
CA LEU A 171 38.45 -22.11 20.80
C LEU A 171 39.24 -21.21 21.76
N ARG A 172 38.68 -20.89 22.94
CA ARG A 172 39.38 -20.14 23.98
C ARG A 172 40.59 -20.91 24.52
N VAL A 173 40.45 -22.19 24.83
CA VAL A 173 41.57 -23.04 25.29
C VAL A 173 42.67 -23.10 24.23
N ILE A 174 42.33 -23.35 22.96
CA ILE A 174 43.32 -23.45 21.88
C ILE A 174 44.02 -22.11 21.63
N ARG A 175 43.31 -20.98 21.71
CA ARG A 175 43.89 -19.65 21.47
C ARG A 175 44.80 -19.17 22.61
N ASN A 176 44.46 -19.53 23.84
CA ASN A 176 45.09 -18.99 25.05
C ASN A 176 46.20 -19.90 25.61
N ASN A 177 46.73 -20.84 24.81
CA ASN A 177 47.87 -21.67 25.17
C ASN A 177 48.97 -21.57 24.10
N SER A 178 50.21 -21.34 24.54
CA SER A 178 51.39 -21.34 23.67
C SER A 178 51.97 -22.74 23.45
N ASP A 179 51.84 -23.63 24.42
CA ASP A 179 52.33 -25.01 24.38
C ASP A 179 51.22 -25.99 23.99
N ILE A 180 51.47 -26.78 22.95
CA ILE A 180 50.54 -27.75 22.39
C ILE A 180 50.24 -28.87 23.40
N THR A 181 51.24 -29.31 24.17
CA THR A 181 51.07 -30.43 25.11
C THR A 181 50.11 -30.05 26.24
N ARG A 182 50.33 -28.89 26.87
CA ARG A 182 49.45 -28.32 27.90
C ARG A 182 48.07 -27.96 27.35
N CYS A 183 47.98 -27.50 26.10
CA CYS A 183 46.71 -27.22 25.45
C CYS A 183 45.83 -28.49 25.38
N GLU A 184 46.40 -29.64 25.02
CA GLU A 184 45.66 -30.91 24.95
C GLU A 184 45.17 -31.37 26.33
N GLU A 185 45.99 -31.21 27.37
CA GLU A 185 45.56 -31.51 28.75
C GLU A 185 44.35 -30.65 29.17
N GLN A 186 44.36 -29.35 28.85
CA GLN A 186 43.26 -28.44 29.18
C GLN A 186 42.01 -28.68 28.31
N ILE A 187 42.17 -29.10 27.06
CA ILE A 187 41.06 -29.55 26.21
C ILE A 187 40.37 -30.73 26.87
N GLN A 188 41.13 -31.72 27.35
CA GLN A 188 40.58 -32.90 28.01
C GLN A 188 39.84 -32.54 29.30
N GLN A 189 40.39 -31.62 30.10
CA GLN A 189 39.71 -31.10 31.29
C GLN A 189 38.38 -30.40 30.94
N MET A 190 38.37 -29.57 29.89
CA MET A 190 37.16 -28.88 29.43
C MET A 190 36.12 -29.87 28.88
N TYR A 191 36.56 -30.91 28.16
CA TYR A 191 35.73 -31.97 27.63
C TYR A 191 35.00 -32.72 28.77
N ASN A 192 35.73 -33.05 29.84
CA ASN A 192 35.17 -33.70 31.03
C ASN A 192 34.14 -32.80 31.73
N LYS A 193 34.41 -31.49 31.85
CA LYS A 193 33.48 -30.52 32.44
C LYS A 193 32.15 -30.43 31.68
N PHE A 194 32.18 -30.43 30.34
CA PHE A 194 30.94 -30.42 29.55
C PHE A 194 30.19 -31.75 29.62
N THR A 195 30.90 -32.87 29.66
CA THR A 195 30.29 -34.21 29.81
C THR A 195 29.51 -34.30 31.12
N GLN A 196 30.06 -33.77 32.23
CA GLN A 196 29.38 -33.68 33.53
C GLN A 196 28.11 -32.78 33.52
N ARG A 197 27.94 -31.94 32.49
CA ARG A 197 26.78 -31.03 32.33
C ARG A 197 25.74 -31.57 31.34
N GLY A 198 25.85 -32.84 30.94
CA GLY A 198 24.88 -33.51 30.07
C GLY A 198 25.10 -33.29 28.57
N TYR A 199 26.23 -32.75 28.14
CA TYR A 199 26.54 -32.59 26.71
C TYR A 199 26.97 -33.93 26.10
N THR A 200 26.40 -34.26 24.94
CA THR A 200 26.72 -35.50 24.22
C THR A 200 28.09 -35.41 23.52
N ARG A 201 28.82 -36.54 23.45
CA ARG A 201 30.15 -36.61 22.82
C ARG A 201 30.16 -36.09 21.38
N GLY A 202 29.13 -36.42 20.59
CA GLY A 202 29.02 -35.96 19.20
C GLY A 202 28.95 -34.43 19.03
N ILE A 203 28.38 -33.69 19.99
CA ILE A 203 28.37 -32.22 19.97
C ILE A 203 29.76 -31.68 20.33
N LEU A 204 30.40 -32.29 21.34
CA LEU A 204 31.74 -31.89 21.80
C LEU A 204 32.80 -32.13 20.72
N ASP A 205 32.76 -33.28 20.05
CA ASP A 205 33.72 -33.63 19.00
C ASP A 205 33.57 -32.69 17.79
N LYS A 206 32.34 -32.43 17.34
CA LYS A 206 32.06 -31.44 16.29
C LYS A 206 32.55 -30.04 16.65
N ALA A 207 32.35 -29.63 17.91
CA ALA A 207 32.80 -28.33 18.40
C ALA A 207 34.34 -28.24 18.48
N LEU A 208 35.01 -29.30 18.91
CA LEU A 208 36.46 -29.37 19.01
C LEU A 208 37.13 -29.35 17.63
N THR A 209 36.65 -30.16 16.67
CA THR A 209 37.15 -30.17 15.29
C THR A 209 37.00 -28.78 14.67
N LYS A 210 35.82 -28.16 14.80
CA LYS A 210 35.57 -26.80 14.32
C LYS A 210 36.50 -25.76 14.94
N ALA A 211 36.87 -25.92 16.21
CA ALA A 211 37.80 -25.02 16.90
C ALA A 211 39.25 -25.18 16.41
N ARG A 212 39.71 -26.43 16.20
CA ARG A 212 41.03 -26.73 15.62
C ARG A 212 41.16 -26.23 14.19
N ASP A 213 40.16 -26.48 13.34
CA ASP A 213 40.15 -26.04 11.94
C ASP A 213 40.29 -24.52 11.81
N ARG A 214 39.66 -23.78 12.74
CA ARG A 214 39.71 -22.31 12.73
C ARG A 214 41.08 -21.75 13.12
N MET A 215 41.88 -22.49 13.88
CA MET A 215 43.26 -22.11 14.23
C MET A 215 44.27 -22.56 13.18
N ALA A 216 44.04 -23.71 12.53
CA ALA A 216 44.84 -24.17 11.40
C ALA A 216 44.82 -23.20 10.20
N GLY A 217 43.73 -22.43 10.04
CA GLY A 217 43.57 -21.40 9.01
C GLY A 217 44.42 -20.13 9.16
N GLY A 218 45.37 -20.06 10.09
CA GLY A 218 46.35 -18.98 10.23
C GLY A 218 45.75 -17.63 10.64
N VAL A 219 45.71 -17.32 11.94
CA VAL A 219 45.38 -15.97 12.42
C VAL A 219 46.63 -15.08 12.38
N THR A 220 47.08 -14.71 11.19
CA THR A 220 47.79 -13.44 11.00
C THR A 220 46.76 -12.39 10.64
N LEU A 221 46.07 -11.87 11.67
CA LEU A 221 45.46 -10.55 11.55
C LEU A 221 46.60 -9.54 11.41
N SER A 222 47.01 -9.27 10.17
CA SER A 222 47.69 -8.02 9.85
C SER A 222 46.78 -6.90 10.34
N ARG A 223 47.11 -6.34 11.51
CA ARG A 223 46.56 -5.06 11.94
C ARG A 223 47.07 -4.05 10.94
N ASN A 224 46.28 -3.77 9.91
CA ASN A 224 46.38 -2.53 9.17
C ASN A 224 46.17 -1.41 10.20
N ASN A 225 47.26 -0.86 10.74
CA ASN A 225 47.31 0.40 11.45
C ASN A 225 46.92 1.50 10.46
N LYS A 226 45.64 1.57 10.12
CA LYS A 226 45.05 2.85 9.72
C LYS A 226 44.78 3.55 11.04
N ASP A 227 45.48 4.65 11.26
CA ASP A 227 45.22 5.61 12.34
C ASP A 227 43.78 6.12 12.21
N ARG A 228 42.83 5.32 12.68
CA ARG A 228 41.43 5.69 12.74
C ARG A 228 41.24 6.46 14.01
N ILE A 229 40.99 7.76 13.88
CA ILE A 229 40.51 8.59 14.97
C ILE A 229 39.06 8.15 15.26
N PRO A 230 38.77 7.56 16.43
CA PRO A 230 37.39 7.24 16.77
C PRO A 230 36.63 8.54 17.04
N PHE A 231 35.51 8.75 16.34
CA PHE A 231 34.57 9.84 16.58
C PHE A 231 33.40 9.33 17.44
N PRO A 232 33.38 9.57 18.76
CA PRO A 232 32.29 9.16 19.62
C PRO A 232 31.15 10.18 19.51
N MET A 233 30.19 9.92 18.63
CA MET A 233 28.92 10.67 18.59
C MET A 233 27.77 9.85 19.18
N THR A 234 26.81 10.53 19.81
CA THR A 234 25.52 9.95 20.19
C THR A 234 24.80 9.46 18.93
N TYR A 235 24.40 8.19 18.91
CA TYR A 235 23.82 7.58 17.71
C TYR A 235 22.52 8.27 17.31
N ASN A 236 22.55 8.96 16.16
CA ASN A 236 21.41 9.50 15.41
C ASN A 236 21.53 9.06 13.95
N ALA A 237 20.43 8.90 13.21
CA ALA A 237 20.45 8.46 11.81
C ALA A 237 21.37 9.32 10.93
N SER A 238 21.40 10.63 11.16
CA SER A 238 22.26 11.62 10.48
C SER A 238 23.75 11.53 10.88
N THR A 239 24.08 11.14 12.12
CA THR A 239 25.48 11.05 12.58
C THR A 239 26.32 10.03 11.83
N THR A 240 25.70 9.01 11.23
CA THR A 240 26.43 8.03 10.40
C THR A 240 26.82 8.57 9.03
N GLN A 241 26.06 9.53 8.48
CA GLN A 241 26.40 10.24 7.25
C GLN A 241 27.52 11.24 7.50
N ILE A 242 27.44 12.00 8.59
CA ILE A 242 28.46 12.98 9.00
C ILE A 242 29.82 12.30 9.22
N CYS A 243 29.87 11.19 9.97
CA CYS A 243 31.11 10.42 10.15
C CYS A 243 31.65 9.85 8.83
N HIS A 244 30.78 9.54 7.87
CA HIS A 244 31.20 9.05 6.56
C HIS A 244 31.79 10.18 5.72
N GLU A 245 31.12 11.33 5.63
CA GLU A 245 31.56 12.52 4.90
C GLU A 245 32.87 13.08 5.47
N ILE A 246 32.99 13.16 6.80
CA ILE A 246 34.21 13.64 7.47
C ILE A 246 35.40 12.73 7.18
N ASN A 247 35.23 11.40 7.27
CA ASN A 247 36.30 10.46 6.94
C ASN A 247 36.66 10.44 5.46
N THR A 248 35.70 10.74 4.58
CA THR A 248 35.93 10.78 3.13
C THR A 248 36.69 12.05 2.73
N ASN A 249 36.42 13.17 3.40
CA ASN A 249 36.98 14.48 3.11
C ASN A 249 38.10 14.91 4.09
N TRP A 250 38.60 14.01 4.94
CA TRP A 250 39.58 14.32 6.01
C TRP A 250 40.84 15.03 5.48
N ARG A 251 41.36 14.59 4.33
CA ARG A 251 42.55 15.19 3.70
C ARG A 251 42.34 16.62 3.20
N LEU A 252 41.11 17.02 2.91
CA LEU A 252 40.78 18.40 2.55
C LEU A 252 40.72 19.29 3.79
N MET A 253 40.19 18.77 4.89
CA MET A 253 40.09 19.49 6.17
C MET A 253 41.44 19.67 6.88
N GLU A 254 42.38 18.74 6.68
CA GLU A 254 43.74 18.84 7.25
C GLU A 254 44.55 20.01 6.67
N ASN A 255 44.24 20.46 5.46
CA ASN A 255 44.94 21.56 4.78
C ASN A 255 44.36 22.95 5.10
N ASP A 256 43.15 23.02 5.68
CA ASP A 256 42.43 24.28 5.90
C ASP A 256 42.26 24.54 7.41
N ILE A 257 43.21 25.31 7.96
CA ILE A 257 43.36 25.55 9.42
C ILE A 257 42.07 26.09 10.06
N LEU A 258 41.29 26.90 9.33
CA LEU A 258 40.08 27.54 9.84
C LEU A 258 38.92 26.53 9.99
N VAL A 259 38.78 25.62 9.02
CA VAL A 259 37.77 24.54 9.06
C VAL A 259 38.16 23.49 10.09
N TYR A 260 39.46 23.17 10.17
CA TYR A 260 39.98 22.28 11.21
C TYR A 260 39.67 22.81 12.61
N THR A 261 39.91 24.09 12.89
CA THR A 261 39.61 24.71 14.20
C THR A 261 38.12 24.79 14.51
N GLN A 262 37.26 25.13 13.54
CA GLN A 262 35.81 25.15 13.78
C GLN A 262 35.21 23.76 14.02
N VAL A 263 35.66 22.74 13.28
CA VAL A 263 35.16 21.36 13.45
C VAL A 263 35.70 20.74 14.75
N THR A 264 36.94 21.06 15.14
CA THR A 264 37.50 20.62 16.44
C THR A 264 36.89 21.35 17.63
N ALA A 265 36.47 22.61 17.49
CA ALA A 265 35.73 23.34 18.52
C ALA A 265 34.32 22.77 18.78
N LEU A 266 33.71 22.10 17.80
CA LEU A 266 32.42 21.39 17.94
C LEU A 266 32.55 20.03 18.64
N ILE A 267 33.78 19.54 18.85
CA ILE A 267 34.09 18.26 19.48
C ILE A 267 34.61 18.56 20.89
N PRO A 268 34.07 17.96 21.97
CA PRO A 268 34.63 18.15 23.30
C PRO A 268 36.13 17.83 23.31
N SER A 269 36.93 18.81 23.74
CA SER A 269 38.39 18.85 23.77
C SER A 269 39.00 17.60 24.44
N LEU A 270 39.44 16.64 23.62
CA LEU A 270 40.21 15.45 24.05
C LEU A 270 41.34 15.11 23.05
N VAL A 271 41.60 15.98 22.06
CA VAL A 271 42.46 15.65 20.90
C VAL A 271 43.88 16.22 21.01
N GLU A 272 44.15 17.16 21.90
CA GLU A 272 45.48 17.83 21.94
C GLU A 272 46.60 17.03 22.64
N ASP A 273 46.29 16.03 23.47
CA ASP A 273 47.33 15.32 24.25
C ASP A 273 47.96 14.08 23.56
N ARG A 274 47.79 13.92 22.24
CA ARG A 274 48.26 12.69 21.56
C ARG A 274 49.78 12.64 21.28
N CYS A 275 50.57 13.61 21.75
CA CYS A 275 52.02 13.68 21.47
C CYS A 275 52.98 13.38 22.63
N ARG A 276 52.52 13.05 23.84
CA ARG A 276 53.37 12.46 24.89
C ARG A 276 52.54 11.46 25.71
N ASP A 277 53.11 10.30 25.97
CA ASP A 277 52.55 9.21 26.80
C ASP A 277 51.52 8.27 26.14
N ARG A 278 52.06 7.31 25.39
CA ARG A 278 51.42 6.01 25.12
C ARG A 278 51.21 5.23 26.44
N ASN A 279 50.24 5.60 27.27
CA ASN A 279 49.72 4.74 28.35
C ASN A 279 48.26 5.04 28.77
N ILE A 280 47.54 5.97 28.13
CA ILE A 280 46.21 6.41 28.60
C ILE A 280 45.02 5.94 27.72
N GLN A 281 45.24 5.19 26.63
CA GLN A 281 44.16 4.77 25.72
C GLN A 281 43.50 3.40 25.98
N ALA A 282 43.54 2.87 27.21
CA ALA A 282 42.76 1.68 27.58
C ALA A 282 41.45 1.99 28.35
N GLY A 283 41.26 3.23 28.84
CA GLY A 283 40.17 3.55 29.78
C GLY A 283 38.86 4.08 29.17
N TYR A 284 38.89 4.73 28.00
CA TYR A 284 37.70 5.43 27.46
C TYR A 284 37.14 4.83 26.15
N ALA A 285 37.72 3.75 25.65
CA ALA A 285 37.15 2.94 24.55
C ALA A 285 36.38 1.69 25.06
N CYS A 286 36.21 1.54 26.38
CA CYS A 286 35.56 0.37 26.99
C CYS A 286 34.44 0.72 27.98
N VAL A 287 33.62 1.74 27.69
CA VAL A 287 32.30 1.91 28.34
C VAL A 287 31.25 2.27 27.28
N ARG A 288 31.13 1.39 26.27
CA ARG A 288 29.86 1.13 25.59
C ARG A 288 29.85 -0.29 25.02
N TYR A 289 30.32 -1.25 25.82
CA TYR A 289 30.14 -2.68 25.60
C TYR A 289 30.05 -3.38 26.97
N HIS A 290 28.91 -3.22 27.65
CA HIS A 290 28.27 -4.26 28.47
C HIS A 290 26.86 -3.82 28.89
N TYR A 291 26.00 -3.68 27.87
CA TYR A 291 24.63 -4.18 27.93
C TYR A 291 24.39 -4.93 26.61
N ASP A 292 25.28 -5.88 26.33
CA ASP A 292 25.13 -6.81 25.22
C ASP A 292 25.95 -8.08 25.50
N TYR A 293 25.53 -8.84 26.52
CA TYR A 293 25.92 -10.25 26.62
C TYR A 293 24.96 -11.09 25.77
N ARG A 294 24.98 -10.86 24.45
CA ARG A 294 24.81 -11.89 23.41
C ARG A 294 25.02 -11.28 22.02
N ARG A 295 25.71 -12.06 21.17
CA ARG A 295 25.97 -11.84 19.74
C ARG A 295 27.11 -10.88 19.38
N ARG A 296 28.34 -11.36 19.54
CA ARG A 296 29.42 -11.12 18.56
C ARG A 296 30.34 -12.33 18.45
N SER A 297 29.88 -13.32 17.70
CA SER A 297 30.72 -14.21 16.89
C SER A 297 29.86 -14.56 15.70
N HIS A 298 30.00 -13.81 14.61
CA HIS A 298 29.75 -14.22 13.22
C HIS A 298 29.84 -12.99 12.31
N SER A 299 31.02 -12.75 11.74
CA SER A 299 31.17 -12.32 10.34
C SER A 299 32.62 -12.49 9.90
N GLY A 300 32.82 -13.20 8.79
CA GLY A 300 34.10 -13.53 8.15
C GLY A 300 34.35 -15.04 8.24
N ILE A 301 34.35 -15.84 7.16
CA ILE A 301 34.67 -15.55 5.74
C ILE A 301 33.90 -16.53 4.83
N ALA A 302 33.71 -16.14 3.56
CA ALA A 302 33.19 -16.97 2.47
C ALA A 302 34.32 -17.54 1.57
N LYS A 303 33.99 -18.67 0.89
CA LYS A 303 34.68 -19.37 -0.24
C LYS A 303 35.91 -20.23 0.14
N MET A 304 36.15 -21.45 -0.38
CA MET A 304 35.70 -22.25 -1.55
C MET A 304 35.94 -23.76 -1.23
N VAL A 305 35.04 -24.70 -1.57
CA VAL A 305 35.10 -25.73 -2.66
C VAL A 305 36.38 -26.59 -2.73
N ASN A 306 36.33 -27.91 -2.41
CA ASN A 306 36.30 -29.02 -3.39
C ASN A 306 36.20 -30.45 -2.76
N THR A 307 35.36 -31.28 -3.39
CA THR A 307 35.34 -32.75 -3.65
C THR A 307 36.08 -33.79 -2.79
N GLY A 308 35.37 -34.90 -2.48
CA GLY A 308 35.93 -36.23 -2.21
C GLY A 308 34.87 -37.25 -1.74
N GLU A 309 34.59 -38.27 -2.57
CA GLU A 309 33.67 -39.40 -2.33
C GLU A 309 34.13 -40.38 -1.23
N ILE A 310 33.18 -41.14 -0.64
CA ILE A 310 33.10 -42.63 -0.65
C ILE A 310 32.07 -43.16 0.39
N ASN A 311 31.08 -43.88 -0.15
CA ASN A 311 30.26 -45.03 0.33
C ASN A 311 30.12 -45.41 1.82
N GLY A 312 28.90 -45.84 2.17
CA GLY A 312 28.73 -47.02 3.05
C GLY A 312 27.52 -47.04 4.01
N SER A 313 26.38 -47.53 3.52
CA SER A 313 25.41 -48.44 4.18
C SER A 313 24.77 -48.09 5.55
N SER A 314 23.43 -47.95 5.48
CA SER A 314 22.37 -48.57 6.33
C SER A 314 22.36 -48.36 7.85
N ASN A 315 21.31 -47.72 8.36
CA ASN A 315 20.22 -48.41 9.11
C ASN A 315 19.20 -47.42 9.72
N LEU A 316 17.95 -47.56 9.25
CA LEU A 316 16.80 -47.98 10.07
C LEU A 316 16.55 -47.25 11.41
N MET A 317 16.36 -45.92 11.39
CA MET A 317 15.80 -45.15 12.52
C MET A 317 15.04 -43.87 12.08
N ASP A 318 14.48 -43.85 10.87
CA ASP A 318 13.74 -42.68 10.32
C ASP A 318 12.21 -42.79 10.45
N PHE A 319 11.68 -43.52 11.44
CA PHE A 319 10.23 -43.80 11.54
C PHE A 319 9.48 -43.06 12.66
N LEU A 320 10.05 -42.04 13.31
CA LEU A 320 9.37 -41.34 14.42
C LEU A 320 9.48 -39.80 14.49
N ASP A 321 9.80 -39.10 13.40
CA ASP A 321 9.71 -37.62 13.39
C ASP A 321 9.12 -37.11 12.06
N GLU A 322 7.82 -37.31 11.85
CA GLU A 322 7.08 -36.50 10.87
C GLU A 322 6.52 -35.24 11.55
N PRO A 323 6.90 -34.04 11.10
CA PRO A 323 6.25 -32.81 11.51
C PRO A 323 4.86 -32.73 10.86
N ILE A 324 3.85 -32.50 11.69
CA ILE A 324 2.48 -32.22 11.26
C ILE A 324 2.49 -31.05 10.24
N PRO A 325 1.92 -31.21 9.02
CA PRO A 325 1.79 -30.10 8.09
C PRO A 325 0.88 -29.02 8.70
N ASP A 326 1.27 -27.75 8.57
CA ASP A 326 0.59 -26.53 9.07
C ASP A 326 0.76 -26.12 10.54
N VAL A 327 1.81 -26.55 11.23
CA VAL A 327 2.16 -25.97 12.54
C VAL A 327 3.52 -25.31 12.52
N GLY A 328 3.54 -23.97 12.53
CA GLY A 328 4.76 -23.18 12.68
C GLY A 328 5.49 -23.54 13.97
N THR A 329 6.80 -23.70 13.88
CA THR A 329 7.67 -23.93 15.05
C THR A 329 7.83 -22.64 15.84
N TYR A 330 8.15 -22.77 17.13
CA TYR A 330 8.14 -21.74 18.17
C TYR A 330 8.96 -20.45 17.87
N GLU A 331 9.78 -20.42 16.81
CA GLU A 331 10.55 -19.22 16.42
C GLU A 331 9.79 -18.23 15.51
N ASP A 332 8.57 -18.55 15.06
CA ASP A 332 7.84 -17.75 14.05
C ASP A 332 7.00 -16.58 14.61
N PHE A 333 6.69 -16.54 15.91
CA PHE A 333 5.73 -15.59 16.48
C PHE A 333 6.38 -14.64 17.50
N HIS A 334 7.10 -13.63 17.01
CA HIS A 334 7.42 -12.43 17.78
C HIS A 334 6.51 -11.27 17.38
N THR A 335 6.10 -10.49 18.38
CA THR A 335 5.45 -9.18 18.28
C THR A 335 6.06 -8.31 17.19
N ILE A 336 5.20 -7.72 16.34
CA ILE A 336 5.57 -6.65 15.42
C ILE A 336 5.91 -5.41 16.24
N ASP A 337 7.18 -5.29 16.61
CA ASP A 337 7.78 -4.01 16.92
C ASP A 337 8.06 -3.32 15.57
N TRP A 338 7.12 -2.50 15.12
CA TRP A 338 7.14 -1.88 13.77
C TRP A 338 8.44 -1.11 13.51
N LEU A 339 9.02 -0.53 14.56
CA LEU A 339 10.33 0.14 14.51
C LEU A 339 11.45 -0.88 14.25
N ARG A 340 11.41 -2.04 14.91
CA ARG A 340 12.36 -3.12 14.72
C ARG A 340 12.21 -3.82 13.37
N GLU A 341 10.99 -3.97 12.84
CA GLU A 341 10.76 -4.54 11.51
C GLU A 341 11.13 -3.57 10.38
N LYS A 342 10.76 -2.29 10.49
CA LYS A 342 11.22 -1.26 9.54
C LYS A 342 12.74 -1.12 9.59
N SER A 343 13.34 -1.20 10.77
CA SER A 343 14.80 -1.27 10.94
C SER A 343 15.39 -2.54 10.29
N ARG A 344 14.77 -3.72 10.46
CA ARG A 344 15.21 -4.98 9.83
C ARG A 344 15.11 -4.96 8.32
N ASP A 345 14.08 -4.34 7.77
CA ASP A 345 13.86 -4.25 6.31
C ASP A 345 14.78 -3.20 5.68
N THR A 346 15.06 -2.11 6.41
CA THR A 346 16.10 -1.12 6.05
C THR A 346 17.48 -1.75 6.10
N ASP A 347 17.78 -2.55 7.13
CA ASP A 347 19.03 -3.32 7.25
C ASP A 347 19.14 -4.44 6.20
N ARG A 348 18.02 -5.07 5.81
CA ARG A 348 17.96 -6.05 4.72
C ARG A 348 18.28 -5.38 3.39
N HIS A 349 17.66 -4.23 3.08
CA HIS A 349 18.00 -3.44 1.90
C HIS A 349 19.48 -3.06 1.94
N ARG A 350 19.98 -2.55 3.07
CA ARG A 350 21.40 -2.23 3.27
C ARG A 350 22.32 -3.43 3.01
N LYS A 351 21.93 -4.63 3.43
CA LYS A 351 22.69 -5.88 3.19
C LYS A 351 22.63 -6.34 1.73
N ILE A 352 21.51 -6.14 1.04
CA ILE A 352 21.39 -6.42 -0.40
C ILE A 352 22.26 -5.44 -1.19
N THR A 353 22.22 -4.15 -0.85
CA THR A 353 23.06 -3.10 -1.46
C THR A 353 24.55 -3.25 -1.10
N SER A 354 24.88 -3.83 0.07
CA SER A 354 26.26 -4.13 0.43
C SER A 354 26.79 -5.38 -0.27
N LYS A 355 25.96 -6.41 -0.44
CA LYS A 355 26.31 -7.67 -1.13
C LYS A 355 26.35 -7.53 -2.65
N SER A 356 25.59 -6.60 -3.23
CA SER A 356 25.67 -6.28 -4.67
C SER A 356 27.05 -5.76 -5.09
N LYS A 357 27.94 -5.40 -4.15
CA LYS A 357 29.33 -5.00 -4.41
C LYS A 357 30.33 -6.17 -4.43
N GLU A 358 29.93 -7.38 -4.04
CA GLU A 358 30.84 -8.54 -3.90
C GLU A 358 30.80 -9.52 -5.09
N SER A 359 29.77 -9.47 -5.95
CA SER A 359 29.61 -10.38 -7.10
C SER A 359 28.75 -9.76 -8.20
N VAL A 360 29.21 -9.83 -9.46
CA VAL A 360 28.46 -9.38 -10.65
C VAL A 360 27.11 -10.11 -10.79
N PHE A 361 27.04 -11.38 -10.39
CA PHE A 361 25.79 -12.15 -10.44
C PHE A 361 24.78 -11.70 -9.37
N GLU A 362 25.23 -11.33 -8.17
CA GLU A 362 24.36 -10.76 -7.12
C GLU A 362 23.98 -9.30 -7.45
N PHE A 363 24.86 -8.56 -8.10
CA PHE A 363 24.57 -7.23 -8.67
C PHE A 363 23.49 -7.32 -9.75
N VAL A 364 23.64 -8.21 -10.73
CA VAL A 364 22.67 -8.46 -11.79
C VAL A 364 21.37 -9.00 -11.24
N LYS A 365 21.38 -9.86 -10.21
CA LYS A 365 20.17 -10.32 -9.52
C LYS A 365 19.46 -9.21 -8.74
N GLY A 366 20.21 -8.33 -8.07
CA GLY A 366 19.66 -7.16 -7.38
C GLY A 366 19.14 -6.09 -8.35
N LEU A 367 19.83 -5.90 -9.48
CA LEU A 367 19.36 -5.08 -10.59
C LEU A 367 18.12 -5.68 -11.23
N LEU A 368 18.09 -6.99 -11.52
CA LEU A 368 16.92 -7.68 -12.04
C LEU A 368 15.75 -7.63 -11.04
N ASP A 369 15.94 -7.81 -9.74
CA ASP A 369 14.85 -7.64 -8.77
C ASP A 369 14.31 -6.20 -8.74
N ALA A 370 15.18 -5.18 -8.90
CA ALA A 370 14.81 -3.77 -8.92
C ALA A 370 14.22 -3.31 -10.28
N TRP A 371 14.72 -3.87 -11.39
CA TRP A 371 14.40 -3.50 -12.76
C TRP A 371 13.40 -4.45 -13.42
N SER A 372 13.12 -5.63 -12.86
CA SER A 372 12.26 -6.65 -13.47
C SER A 372 10.88 -6.12 -13.83
N GLY A 373 10.33 -5.23 -13.00
CA GLY A 373 9.08 -4.53 -13.32
C GLY A 373 9.22 -3.65 -14.57
N TRP A 374 10.25 -2.81 -14.66
CA TRP A 374 10.43 -1.85 -15.75
C TRP A 374 10.92 -2.48 -17.05
N VAL A 375 11.87 -3.40 -16.97
CA VAL A 375 12.42 -4.13 -18.15
C VAL A 375 11.34 -4.94 -18.80
N VAL A 376 10.40 -5.49 -18.03
CA VAL A 376 9.35 -6.32 -18.62
C VAL A 376 8.08 -5.55 -18.91
N MET A 377 7.85 -4.39 -18.30
CA MET A 377 6.96 -3.40 -18.92
C MET A 377 7.48 -2.93 -20.28
N LEU A 378 8.79 -2.77 -20.41
CA LEU A 378 9.39 -2.42 -21.70
C LEU A 378 9.30 -3.60 -22.68
N LEU A 379 9.53 -4.84 -22.25
CA LEU A 379 9.38 -6.02 -23.11
C LEU A 379 7.93 -6.36 -23.44
N ILE A 380 6.98 -6.22 -22.50
CA ILE A 380 5.54 -6.38 -22.75
C ILE A 380 5.03 -5.20 -23.58
N GLY A 381 5.51 -3.98 -23.36
CA GLY A 381 5.18 -2.82 -24.18
C GLY A 381 5.72 -2.99 -25.61
N LEU A 382 6.93 -3.51 -25.78
CA LEU A 382 7.48 -3.90 -27.08
C LEU A 382 6.70 -5.06 -27.69
N LEU A 383 6.36 -6.11 -26.93
CA LEU A 383 5.59 -7.25 -27.41
C LEU A 383 4.16 -6.88 -27.77
N ALA A 384 3.51 -6.03 -26.99
CA ALA A 384 2.16 -5.55 -27.25
C ALA A 384 2.17 -4.55 -28.41
N GLY A 385 3.19 -3.70 -28.51
CA GLY A 385 3.40 -2.81 -29.66
C GLY A 385 3.69 -3.57 -30.94
N THR A 386 4.52 -4.62 -30.90
CA THR A 386 4.77 -5.49 -32.06
C THR A 386 3.58 -6.36 -32.39
N LEU A 387 2.85 -6.89 -31.41
CA LEU A 387 1.64 -7.67 -31.63
C LEU A 387 0.51 -6.79 -32.19
N ALA A 388 0.34 -5.57 -31.67
CA ALA A 388 -0.60 -4.59 -32.20
C ALA A 388 -0.21 -4.20 -33.62
N GLY A 389 1.07 -3.91 -33.89
CA GLY A 389 1.56 -3.64 -35.24
C GLY A 389 1.37 -4.82 -36.20
N VAL A 390 1.54 -6.06 -35.73
CA VAL A 390 1.29 -7.27 -36.54
C VAL A 390 -0.21 -7.48 -36.77
N ILE A 391 -1.06 -7.17 -35.80
CA ILE A 391 -2.52 -7.24 -35.95
C ILE A 391 -2.98 -6.17 -36.93
N ASP A 392 -2.47 -4.94 -36.84
CA ASP A 392 -2.78 -3.84 -37.75
C ASP A 392 -2.36 -4.20 -39.18
N LEU A 393 -1.13 -4.70 -39.36
CA LEU A 393 -0.64 -5.19 -40.65
C LEU A 393 -1.47 -6.36 -41.19
N ALA A 394 -1.93 -7.26 -40.31
CA ALA A 394 -2.76 -8.40 -40.67
C ALA A 394 -4.20 -8.02 -40.99
N VAL A 395 -4.75 -7.00 -40.32
CA VAL A 395 -6.07 -6.44 -40.59
C VAL A 395 -6.02 -5.69 -41.91
N ASP A 396 -5.06 -4.80 -42.13
CA ASP A 396 -4.88 -4.10 -43.41
C ASP A 396 -4.72 -5.09 -44.56
N TRP A 397 -3.85 -6.09 -44.39
CA TRP A 397 -3.69 -7.16 -45.37
C TRP A 397 -4.98 -7.95 -45.63
N MET A 398 -5.74 -8.33 -44.58
CA MET A 398 -7.03 -9.02 -44.75
C MET A 398 -8.12 -8.14 -45.38
N THR A 399 -8.06 -6.84 -45.16
CA THR A 399 -9.03 -5.88 -45.69
C THR A 399 -8.76 -5.66 -47.18
N ASP A 400 -7.49 -5.49 -47.55
CA ASP A 400 -7.04 -5.40 -48.94
C ASP A 400 -7.25 -6.71 -49.71
N LEU A 401 -7.09 -7.87 -49.06
CA LEU A 401 -7.36 -9.18 -49.65
C LEU A 401 -8.83 -9.36 -50.06
N LYS A 402 -9.77 -8.58 -49.50
CA LYS A 402 -11.17 -8.60 -49.97
C LYS A 402 -11.33 -7.89 -51.32
N GLU A 403 -10.44 -6.96 -51.66
CA GLU A 403 -10.52 -6.15 -52.87
C GLU A 403 -9.65 -6.70 -54.02
N GLY A 404 -8.46 -7.22 -53.71
CA GLY A 404 -7.53 -7.73 -54.72
C GLY A 404 -6.31 -8.46 -54.14
N ILE A 405 -5.35 -8.78 -55.01
CA ILE A 405 -4.10 -9.47 -54.69
C ILE A 405 -2.91 -8.81 -55.42
N CYS A 406 -1.78 -8.69 -54.72
CA CYS A 406 -0.51 -8.21 -55.28
C CYS A 406 0.23 -9.31 -56.06
N LEU A 407 0.62 -9.03 -57.31
CA LEU A 407 1.35 -9.96 -58.18
C LEU A 407 2.83 -10.17 -57.77
N LYS A 408 3.42 -9.23 -57.03
CA LYS A 408 4.82 -9.31 -56.56
C LYS A 408 4.99 -10.18 -55.31
N GLY A 409 3.91 -10.46 -54.58
CA GLY A 409 3.93 -11.31 -53.40
C GLY A 409 2.62 -11.24 -52.63
N PHE A 410 2.09 -12.41 -52.25
CA PHE A 410 0.79 -12.55 -51.59
C PHE A 410 0.67 -11.83 -50.23
N TRP A 411 1.79 -11.53 -49.58
CA TRP A 411 1.85 -10.97 -48.23
C TRP A 411 1.87 -9.43 -48.18
N TYR A 412 1.90 -8.76 -49.34
CA TYR A 412 1.95 -7.30 -49.42
C TYR A 412 0.55 -6.70 -49.49
N SER A 413 0.29 -5.67 -48.67
CA SER A 413 -0.90 -4.83 -48.76
C SER A 413 -0.88 -3.98 -50.05
N ASN A 414 -2.01 -3.37 -50.42
CA ASN A 414 -2.15 -2.58 -51.65
C ASN A 414 -1.12 -1.44 -51.71
N GLU A 415 -0.99 -0.68 -50.62
CA GLU A 415 0.00 0.40 -50.51
C GLU A 415 1.45 -0.11 -50.66
N GLN A 416 1.78 -1.26 -50.04
CA GLN A 416 3.12 -1.85 -50.11
C GLN A 416 3.44 -2.41 -51.51
N CYS A 417 2.43 -2.95 -52.19
CA CYS A 417 2.56 -3.48 -53.55
C CYS A 417 2.96 -2.38 -54.55
N CYS A 418 2.43 -1.18 -54.35
CA CYS A 418 2.58 -0.05 -55.27
C CYS A 418 3.82 0.82 -54.97
N TRP A 419 4.38 0.74 -53.76
CA TRP A 419 5.59 1.48 -53.38
C TRP A 419 6.91 0.96 -53.98
N THR A 420 6.91 -0.22 -54.61
CA THR A 420 8.15 -0.86 -55.12
C THR A 420 8.43 -0.62 -56.61
N SER A 421 7.64 0.21 -57.30
CA SER A 421 7.96 0.68 -58.66
C SER A 421 8.71 2.01 -58.60
N ASN A 422 9.90 2.04 -59.20
CA ASN A 422 10.83 3.18 -59.16
C ASN A 422 10.42 4.35 -60.06
N GLU A 423 9.12 4.47 -60.39
CA GLU A 423 8.56 5.51 -61.25
C GLU A 423 7.15 5.83 -60.74
N THR A 424 6.94 7.01 -60.14
CA THR A 424 5.96 8.06 -60.52
C THR A 424 5.64 9.05 -59.39
N THR A 425 5.28 10.27 -59.82
CA THR A 425 4.80 11.44 -59.08
C THR A 425 3.37 11.28 -58.52
N PHE A 426 2.99 12.16 -57.59
CA PHE A 426 1.85 12.11 -56.66
C PHE A 426 0.41 11.98 -57.24
N ASP A 427 0.22 11.92 -58.57
CA ASP A 427 -1.11 12.03 -59.23
C ASP A 427 -1.69 10.73 -59.82
N ASP A 428 -0.99 9.59 -59.79
CA ASP A 428 -1.47 8.32 -60.36
C ASP A 428 -1.67 7.22 -59.30
N ARG A 429 -2.43 7.48 -58.22
CA ARG A 429 -2.70 6.46 -57.17
C ARG A 429 -3.73 5.39 -57.57
N ASP A 430 -4.49 5.58 -58.65
CA ASP A 430 -5.56 4.67 -59.03
C ASP A 430 -5.13 3.55 -60.00
N ASN A 431 -3.93 3.63 -60.60
CA ASN A 431 -3.46 2.65 -61.59
C ASN A 431 -2.12 2.02 -61.20
N CYS A 432 -2.16 1.14 -60.20
CA CYS A 432 -1.02 0.31 -59.82
C CYS A 432 -0.99 -0.99 -60.64
N PRO A 433 -0.06 -1.17 -61.60
CA PRO A 433 -0.05 -2.34 -62.50
C PRO A 433 0.28 -3.66 -61.79
N SER A 434 0.71 -3.60 -60.52
CA SER A 434 1.08 -4.77 -59.71
C SER A 434 -0.06 -5.29 -58.82
N TRP A 435 -1.17 -4.56 -58.70
CA TRP A 435 -2.33 -4.90 -57.88
C TRP A 435 -3.53 -5.27 -58.77
N GLN A 436 -4.09 -6.47 -58.60
CA GLN A 436 -5.26 -6.93 -59.38
C GLN A 436 -6.49 -7.13 -58.49
N LYS A 437 -7.62 -6.55 -58.89
CA LYS A 437 -8.91 -6.75 -58.20
C LYS A 437 -9.54 -8.10 -58.55
N TRP A 438 -10.23 -8.73 -57.60
CA TRP A 438 -10.87 -10.04 -57.84
C TRP A 438 -11.89 -10.04 -58.98
N SER A 439 -12.51 -8.90 -59.26
CA SER A 439 -13.49 -8.72 -60.35
C SER A 439 -12.90 -8.89 -61.76
N GLU A 440 -11.57 -8.79 -61.91
CA GLU A 440 -10.89 -8.89 -63.20
C GLU A 440 -10.36 -10.30 -63.50
N LEU A 441 -10.44 -11.23 -62.53
CA LEU A 441 -9.80 -12.55 -62.61
C LEU A 441 -10.66 -13.67 -63.22
N THR A 442 -11.77 -13.35 -63.87
CA THR A 442 -12.66 -14.37 -64.46
C THR A 442 -12.72 -14.28 -65.97
N ILE A 443 -11.92 -15.12 -66.66
CA ILE A 443 -12.28 -15.89 -67.87
C ILE A 443 -11.17 -16.93 -68.09
N GLY A 444 -11.52 -18.23 -68.00
CA GLY A 444 -10.61 -19.32 -68.37
C GLY A 444 -10.99 -20.66 -67.73
N LYS A 445 -11.80 -21.46 -68.42
CA LYS A 445 -12.21 -22.83 -68.06
C LYS A 445 -11.02 -23.81 -68.05
N SER A 446 -11.07 -24.77 -67.12
CA SER A 446 -10.94 -26.23 -67.34
C SER A 446 -9.92 -26.97 -66.43
N GLU A 447 -10.44 -28.02 -65.78
CA GLU A 447 -9.79 -29.26 -65.31
C GLU A 447 -8.90 -29.28 -64.06
N SER A 448 -9.60 -29.50 -62.94
CA SER A 448 -9.45 -30.63 -61.99
C SER A 448 -8.10 -30.99 -61.36
N SER A 449 -8.14 -30.92 -60.02
CA SER A 449 -7.61 -31.89 -59.03
C SER A 449 -6.10 -32.04 -58.87
N ASN A 450 -5.56 -31.33 -57.87
CA ASN A 450 -4.79 -31.91 -56.74
C ASN A 450 -3.99 -30.80 -56.03
N LEU A 451 -4.52 -30.16 -54.99
CA LEU A 451 -3.71 -29.67 -53.85
C LEU A 451 -4.58 -29.04 -52.74
N PHE A 452 -5.30 -29.85 -51.96
CA PHE A 452 -5.83 -29.39 -50.66
C PHE A 452 -5.93 -30.56 -49.68
N VAL A 453 -4.77 -31.08 -49.28
CA VAL A 453 -4.60 -31.78 -48.00
C VAL A 453 -3.20 -31.43 -47.54
N THR A 454 -3.08 -30.62 -46.48
CA THR A 454 -2.03 -30.61 -45.44
C THR A 454 -1.95 -29.22 -44.81
N VAL A 455 -2.80 -28.89 -43.83
CA VAL A 455 -2.42 -28.25 -42.54
C VAL A 455 -3.53 -28.57 -41.54
N ALA A 456 -3.58 -29.83 -41.12
CA ALA A 456 -4.33 -30.27 -39.94
C ALA A 456 -3.61 -31.51 -39.40
N LYS A 457 -2.42 -31.31 -38.84
CA LYS A 457 -1.67 -32.33 -38.07
C LYS A 457 -0.52 -31.66 -37.31
N MET A 458 -0.82 -31.21 -36.10
CA MET A 458 0.15 -31.15 -35.00
C MET A 458 -0.61 -31.20 -33.67
N VAL A 459 -1.28 -32.32 -33.44
CA VAL A 459 -1.71 -32.77 -32.11
C VAL A 459 -1.56 -34.30 -32.09
N ASN A 460 -0.95 -34.80 -31.01
CA ASN A 460 -0.65 -36.19 -30.65
C ASN A 460 0.51 -36.86 -31.41
N THR A 461 1.47 -37.55 -30.80
CA THR A 461 1.55 -38.27 -29.51
C THR A 461 3.04 -38.44 -29.15
N GLY A 462 3.39 -38.29 -27.88
CA GLY A 462 4.67 -38.72 -27.34
C GLY A 462 4.44 -39.46 -26.02
N GLU A 463 4.35 -40.78 -26.10
CA GLU A 463 4.47 -41.67 -24.94
C GLU A 463 5.89 -41.58 -24.38
N ILE A 464 6.03 -41.24 -23.10
CA ILE A 464 7.21 -41.54 -22.32
C ILE A 464 6.73 -42.25 -21.05
N ASN A 465 6.96 -43.55 -21.02
CA ASN A 465 6.88 -44.38 -19.83
C ASN A 465 7.91 -43.90 -18.80
N GLY A 466 7.42 -43.50 -17.63
CA GLY A 466 8.25 -43.11 -16.49
C GLY A 466 7.40 -43.05 -15.24
N SER A 467 7.25 -44.19 -14.58
CA SER A 467 6.61 -44.32 -13.27
C SER A 467 7.25 -43.38 -12.25
N SER A 468 6.51 -42.37 -11.80
CA SER A 468 6.82 -41.64 -10.57
C SER A 468 5.53 -41.19 -9.88
N ASN A 469 5.17 -42.00 -8.88
CA ASN A 469 4.54 -41.64 -7.61
C ASN A 469 3.36 -40.66 -7.64
N LEU A 470 2.20 -41.29 -7.77
CA LEU A 470 0.90 -40.97 -7.19
C LEU A 470 0.99 -40.66 -5.67
N MET A 471 1.54 -39.51 -5.29
CA MET A 471 1.53 -38.95 -3.93
C MET A 471 1.55 -37.43 -4.05
N ASP A 472 0.40 -36.81 -4.34
CA ASP A 472 0.16 -35.39 -4.03
C ASP A 472 -1.33 -34.97 -4.09
N PHE A 473 -2.26 -35.93 -3.94
CA PHE A 473 -3.70 -35.68 -3.86
C PHE A 473 -4.25 -35.72 -2.42
N LEU A 474 -3.40 -35.62 -1.39
CA LEU A 474 -3.81 -35.69 0.01
C LEU A 474 -3.58 -34.42 0.85
N ASP A 475 -3.30 -33.27 0.21
CA ASP A 475 -3.38 -31.95 0.85
C ASP A 475 -4.53 -31.13 0.26
N GLU A 476 -5.76 -31.63 0.39
CA GLU A 476 -6.95 -30.77 0.33
C GLU A 476 -7.18 -30.15 1.71
N PRO A 477 -6.89 -28.85 1.93
CA PRO A 477 -7.46 -28.16 3.07
C PRO A 477 -8.98 -28.10 2.85
N ILE A 478 -9.73 -28.50 3.87
CA ILE A 478 -11.20 -28.42 3.94
C ILE A 478 -11.68 -27.13 3.25
N PRO A 479 -12.65 -27.20 2.32
CA PRO A 479 -13.09 -26.06 1.51
C PRO A 479 -13.94 -25.12 2.36
N ASP A 480 -13.28 -24.38 3.26
CA ASP A 480 -13.86 -23.20 3.92
C ASP A 480 -12.85 -22.40 4.77
N VAL A 481 -11.59 -22.85 4.91
CA VAL A 481 -10.66 -22.45 6.00
C VAL A 481 -10.11 -21.00 5.94
N GLY A 482 -10.56 -20.13 5.03
CA GLY A 482 -10.01 -18.76 4.89
C GLY A 482 -10.99 -17.59 4.74
N THR A 483 -12.29 -17.81 4.59
CA THR A 483 -13.22 -16.74 4.19
C THR A 483 -13.90 -16.12 5.40
N TYR A 484 -13.81 -14.80 5.56
CA TYR A 484 -14.61 -14.06 6.54
C TYR A 484 -16.09 -14.14 6.15
N GLU A 485 -16.97 -14.28 7.12
CA GLU A 485 -18.42 -14.27 6.93
C GLU A 485 -18.93 -12.92 6.40
N ASP A 486 -20.14 -12.92 5.87
CA ASP A 486 -20.82 -11.70 5.39
C ASP A 486 -21.05 -10.70 6.51
N PHE A 487 -20.87 -9.41 6.21
CA PHE A 487 -21.05 -8.30 7.15
C PHE A 487 -20.07 -8.30 8.34
N HIS A 488 -18.91 -8.94 8.17
CA HIS A 488 -17.80 -8.86 9.14
C HIS A 488 -16.67 -7.95 8.67
N THR A 489 -15.90 -7.46 9.63
CA THR A 489 -14.70 -6.64 9.41
C THR A 489 -13.45 -7.51 9.35
N ILE A 490 -12.56 -7.25 8.39
CA ILE A 490 -11.27 -7.93 8.30
C ILE A 490 -10.32 -7.52 9.44
N ASP A 491 -9.38 -8.41 9.76
CA ASP A 491 -8.28 -8.12 10.67
C ASP A 491 -6.99 -7.81 9.87
N TRP A 492 -6.73 -6.53 9.64
CA TRP A 492 -5.59 -6.07 8.85
C TRP A 492 -4.24 -6.53 9.42
N LEU A 493 -4.12 -6.65 10.74
CA LEU A 493 -2.88 -7.10 11.38
C LEU A 493 -2.60 -8.57 11.07
N ARG A 494 -3.63 -9.41 11.20
CA ARG A 494 -3.54 -10.83 10.87
C ARG A 494 -3.21 -11.04 9.40
N GLU A 495 -3.86 -10.31 8.50
CA GLU A 495 -3.61 -10.42 7.05
C GLU A 495 -2.18 -10.04 6.68
N LYS A 496 -1.63 -9.01 7.32
CA LYS A 496 -0.24 -8.57 7.12
C LYS A 496 0.77 -9.57 7.67
N SER A 497 0.50 -10.16 8.84
CA SER A 497 1.34 -11.24 9.40
C SER A 497 1.38 -12.43 8.45
N ARG A 498 0.21 -12.89 7.99
CA ARG A 498 0.10 -14.04 7.08
C ARG A 498 0.83 -13.83 5.76
N ASP A 499 0.79 -12.61 5.20
CA ASP A 499 1.56 -12.26 3.99
C ASP A 499 3.07 -12.35 4.25
N THR A 500 3.51 -11.83 5.39
CA THR A 500 4.92 -11.83 5.79
C THR A 500 5.45 -13.26 5.98
N ASP A 501 4.69 -14.13 6.62
CA ASP A 501 5.06 -15.53 6.86
C ASP A 501 5.12 -16.32 5.56
N ARG A 502 4.13 -16.13 4.67
CA ARG A 502 4.17 -16.67 3.31
C ARG A 502 5.44 -16.22 2.57
N HIS A 503 5.76 -14.92 2.62
CA HIS A 503 6.90 -14.37 1.91
C HIS A 503 8.24 -14.90 2.46
N ARG A 504 8.33 -15.10 3.78
CA ARG A 504 9.47 -15.77 4.43
C ARG A 504 9.63 -17.21 3.94
N LYS A 505 8.54 -18.00 3.93
CA LYS A 505 8.54 -19.39 3.43
C LYS A 505 8.98 -19.49 1.97
N ILE A 506 8.50 -18.60 1.11
CA ILE A 506 8.91 -18.56 -0.31
C ILE A 506 10.40 -18.19 -0.42
N THR A 507 10.85 -17.19 0.33
CA THR A 507 12.25 -16.73 0.28
C THR A 507 13.24 -17.77 0.86
N SER A 508 12.82 -18.58 1.84
CA SER A 508 13.64 -19.67 2.36
C SER A 508 13.76 -20.79 1.32
N LYS A 509 12.63 -21.22 0.74
CA LYS A 509 12.59 -22.28 -0.29
C LYS A 509 13.24 -21.87 -1.61
N SER A 510 13.21 -20.59 -1.98
CA SER A 510 13.85 -20.08 -3.21
C SER A 510 15.38 -20.23 -3.23
N LYS A 511 16.00 -20.59 -2.09
CA LYS A 511 17.43 -20.87 -2.00
C LYS A 511 17.78 -22.34 -2.24
N GLU A 512 16.78 -23.22 -2.26
CA GLU A 512 16.97 -24.67 -2.35
C GLU A 512 16.95 -25.16 -3.80
N SER A 513 16.19 -24.52 -4.68
CA SER A 513 16.04 -24.95 -6.09
C SER A 513 15.84 -23.77 -7.05
N VAL A 514 16.29 -23.94 -8.30
CA VAL A 514 16.05 -23.00 -9.42
C VAL A 514 14.55 -22.90 -9.71
N PHE A 515 13.80 -24.00 -9.60
CA PHE A 515 12.35 -23.99 -9.80
C PHE A 515 11.64 -23.15 -8.73
N GLU A 516 12.03 -23.31 -7.46
CA GLU A 516 11.51 -22.50 -6.36
C GLU A 516 11.97 -21.02 -6.46
N PHE A 517 13.11 -20.75 -7.07
CA PHE A 517 13.54 -19.39 -7.42
C PHE A 517 12.64 -18.77 -8.50
N VAL A 518 12.33 -19.50 -9.58
CA VAL A 518 11.41 -19.06 -10.63
C VAL A 518 10.00 -18.83 -10.06
N LYS A 519 9.53 -19.72 -9.20
CA LYS A 519 8.25 -19.57 -8.48
C LYS A 519 8.23 -18.33 -7.58
N GLY A 520 9.35 -18.02 -6.92
CA GLY A 520 9.53 -16.79 -6.16
C GLY A 520 9.47 -15.52 -7.03
N LEU A 521 10.10 -15.55 -8.21
CA LEU A 521 10.01 -14.47 -9.21
C LEU A 521 8.58 -14.29 -9.72
N LEU A 522 7.90 -15.38 -10.10
CA LEU A 522 6.50 -15.35 -10.53
C LEU A 522 5.57 -14.78 -9.43
N ASP A 523 5.81 -15.10 -8.15
CA ASP A 523 5.06 -14.50 -7.05
C ASP A 523 5.30 -13.00 -6.91
N ALA A 524 6.54 -12.53 -7.08
CA ALA A 524 6.86 -11.10 -7.05
C ALA A 524 6.17 -10.33 -8.18
N TRP A 525 6.07 -10.96 -9.35
CA TRP A 525 5.51 -10.41 -10.58
C TRP A 525 4.00 -10.48 -10.70
N SER A 526 3.37 -11.45 -10.04
CA SER A 526 1.93 -11.68 -10.07
C SER A 526 1.11 -10.39 -9.90
N GLY A 527 1.60 -9.45 -9.07
CA GLY A 527 0.93 -8.16 -8.90
C GLY A 527 0.89 -7.27 -10.13
N TRP A 528 1.94 -7.22 -10.94
CA TRP A 528 1.95 -6.43 -12.17
C TRP A 528 1.14 -7.10 -13.28
N VAL A 529 1.20 -8.43 -13.36
CA VAL A 529 0.39 -9.22 -14.30
C VAL A 529 -1.10 -9.04 -14.02
N VAL A 530 -1.51 -9.10 -12.75
CA VAL A 530 -2.90 -8.82 -12.35
C VAL A 530 -3.33 -7.42 -12.77
N MET A 531 -2.47 -6.41 -12.59
CA MET A 531 -2.78 -5.02 -12.98
C MET A 531 -2.91 -4.85 -14.48
N LEU A 532 -2.04 -5.49 -15.27
CA LEU A 532 -2.12 -5.51 -16.73
C LEU A 532 -3.45 -6.10 -17.20
N LEU A 533 -3.84 -7.26 -16.67
CA LEU A 533 -5.09 -7.93 -17.04
C LEU A 533 -6.33 -7.10 -16.65
N ILE A 534 -6.30 -6.45 -15.49
CA ILE A 534 -7.37 -5.54 -15.06
C ILE A 534 -7.47 -4.35 -16.02
N GLY A 535 -6.35 -3.73 -16.37
CA GLY A 535 -6.32 -2.58 -17.28
C GLY A 535 -6.87 -2.93 -18.66
N LEU A 536 -6.41 -4.04 -19.25
CA LEU A 536 -6.89 -4.52 -20.55
C LEU A 536 -8.40 -4.82 -20.52
N LEU A 537 -8.89 -5.59 -19.54
CA LEU A 537 -10.30 -5.96 -19.48
C LEU A 537 -11.21 -4.76 -19.17
N ALA A 538 -10.81 -3.87 -18.26
CA ALA A 538 -11.61 -2.70 -17.93
C ALA A 538 -11.66 -1.70 -19.10
N GLY A 539 -10.53 -1.49 -19.80
CA GLY A 539 -10.47 -0.66 -21.00
C GLY A 539 -11.33 -1.18 -22.14
N THR A 540 -11.28 -2.50 -22.43
CA THR A 540 -12.13 -3.10 -23.47
C THR A 540 -13.62 -3.04 -23.12
N LEU A 541 -13.98 -3.34 -21.86
CA LEU A 541 -15.37 -3.26 -21.43
C LEU A 541 -15.94 -1.84 -21.54
N ALA A 542 -15.16 -0.82 -21.18
CA ALA A 542 -15.62 0.55 -21.33
C ALA A 542 -15.75 0.99 -22.79
N GLY A 543 -14.78 0.66 -23.65
CA GLY A 543 -14.90 0.95 -25.08
C GLY A 543 -16.15 0.30 -25.70
N VAL A 544 -16.49 -0.92 -25.28
CA VAL A 544 -17.75 -1.58 -25.68
C VAL A 544 -18.98 -0.89 -25.10
N ILE A 545 -18.94 -0.44 -23.84
CA ILE A 545 -20.04 0.32 -23.22
C ILE A 545 -20.26 1.63 -23.98
N ASP A 546 -19.21 2.35 -24.34
CA ASP A 546 -19.27 3.64 -25.02
C ASP A 546 -19.92 3.48 -26.40
N LEU A 547 -19.36 2.60 -27.23
CA LEU A 547 -19.91 2.31 -28.56
C LEU A 547 -21.37 1.83 -28.51
N ALA A 548 -21.71 0.98 -27.53
CA ALA A 548 -23.07 0.49 -27.38
C ALA A 548 -24.03 1.57 -26.88
N VAL A 549 -23.59 2.48 -26.01
CA VAL A 549 -24.41 3.61 -25.51
C VAL A 549 -24.73 4.57 -26.64
N ASP A 550 -23.75 4.92 -27.47
CA ASP A 550 -23.94 5.88 -28.55
C ASP A 550 -24.95 5.30 -29.57
N TRP A 551 -24.71 4.08 -30.04
CA TRP A 551 -25.63 3.36 -30.93
C TRP A 551 -27.05 3.23 -30.35
N MET A 552 -27.20 2.81 -29.09
CA MET A 552 -28.52 2.63 -28.49
C MET A 552 -29.23 3.95 -28.17
N THR A 553 -28.49 5.04 -27.93
CA THR A 553 -29.06 6.37 -27.73
C THR A 553 -29.65 6.89 -29.04
N ASP A 554 -28.95 6.70 -30.15
CA ASP A 554 -29.38 7.14 -31.47
C ASP A 554 -30.64 6.45 -31.98
N LEU A 555 -30.87 5.18 -31.57
CA LEU A 555 -32.10 4.44 -31.87
C LEU A 555 -33.38 5.16 -31.42
N LYS A 556 -33.31 6.10 -30.47
CA LYS A 556 -34.47 6.92 -30.08
C LYS A 556 -34.85 7.96 -31.12
N GLU A 557 -33.90 8.41 -31.94
CA GLU A 557 -34.11 9.45 -32.94
C GLU A 557 -34.26 8.88 -34.36
N GLY A 558 -33.51 7.85 -34.72
CA GLY A 558 -33.53 7.27 -36.07
C GLY A 558 -32.65 6.04 -36.25
N ILE A 559 -32.47 5.62 -37.51
CA ILE A 559 -31.63 4.48 -37.92
C ILE A 559 -30.84 4.86 -39.19
N CYS A 560 -29.63 4.31 -39.30
CA CYS A 560 -28.81 4.39 -40.51
C CYS A 560 -29.23 3.35 -41.57
N LEU A 561 -29.47 3.79 -42.82
CA LEU A 561 -29.88 2.89 -43.92
C LEU A 561 -28.76 1.98 -44.43
N LYS A 562 -27.50 2.43 -44.37
CA LYS A 562 -26.32 1.66 -44.82
C LYS A 562 -26.05 0.44 -43.94
N GLY A 563 -26.42 0.51 -42.66
CA GLY A 563 -26.22 -0.56 -41.70
C GLY A 563 -26.84 -0.22 -40.34
N PHE A 564 -27.64 -1.14 -39.81
CA PHE A 564 -28.35 -0.98 -38.55
C PHE A 564 -27.44 -0.74 -37.33
N TRP A 565 -26.19 -1.19 -37.40
CA TRP A 565 -25.22 -1.15 -36.31
C TRP A 565 -24.42 0.16 -36.24
N TYR A 566 -24.58 1.06 -37.20
CA TYR A 566 -23.87 2.34 -37.22
C TYR A 566 -24.61 3.39 -36.38
N SER A 567 -23.87 4.11 -35.55
CA SER A 567 -24.35 5.33 -34.90
C SER A 567 -24.56 6.45 -35.94
N ASN A 568 -25.25 7.52 -35.55
CA ASN A 568 -25.51 8.68 -36.40
C ASN A 568 -24.21 9.26 -36.94
N GLU A 569 -23.24 9.55 -36.07
CA GLU A 569 -21.93 10.08 -36.48
C GLU A 569 -21.20 9.15 -37.45
N GLN A 570 -21.18 7.83 -37.18
CA GLN A 570 -20.52 6.85 -38.05
C GLN A 570 -21.21 6.71 -39.41
N CYS A 571 -22.54 6.81 -39.44
CA CYS A 571 -23.35 6.76 -40.65
C CYS A 571 -23.01 7.93 -41.60
N CYS A 572 -22.77 9.10 -41.03
CA CYS A 572 -22.54 10.33 -41.78
C CYS A 572 -21.07 10.51 -42.20
N TRP A 573 -20.13 9.93 -41.43
CA TRP A 573 -18.72 9.90 -41.80
C TRP A 573 -18.45 9.00 -43.02
N THR A 574 -19.20 7.90 -43.18
CA THR A 574 -19.01 6.93 -44.29
C THR A 574 -19.77 7.28 -45.58
N SER A 575 -20.34 8.47 -45.70
CA SER A 575 -20.96 8.95 -46.95
C SER A 575 -20.00 9.78 -47.82
N ASN A 576 -19.64 9.22 -48.99
CA ASN A 576 -18.92 9.90 -50.07
C ASN A 576 -19.65 11.12 -50.67
N GLU A 577 -20.89 11.41 -50.25
CA GLU A 577 -21.75 12.44 -50.82
C GLU A 577 -21.86 13.71 -49.95
N THR A 578 -21.12 13.81 -48.83
CA THR A 578 -21.20 14.99 -47.96
C THR A 578 -20.36 16.15 -48.53
N THR A 579 -21.03 17.11 -49.15
CA THR A 579 -20.44 18.44 -49.44
C THR A 579 -20.47 19.31 -48.18
N PHE A 580 -19.56 20.27 -48.08
CA PHE A 580 -19.31 21.10 -46.87
C PHE A 580 -20.57 21.83 -46.33
N ASP A 581 -21.55 22.13 -47.19
CA ASP A 581 -22.79 22.85 -46.84
C ASP A 581 -23.92 21.92 -46.30
N ASP A 582 -23.83 20.60 -46.49
CA ASP A 582 -24.89 19.62 -46.13
C ASP A 582 -24.55 18.78 -44.89
N ARG A 583 -23.55 19.19 -44.09
CA ARG A 583 -23.06 18.42 -42.93
C ARG A 583 -24.13 18.13 -41.86
N ASP A 584 -25.18 18.95 -41.79
CA ASP A 584 -26.32 18.80 -40.87
C ASP A 584 -27.44 17.88 -41.42
N ASN A 585 -27.49 17.62 -42.73
CA ASN A 585 -28.49 16.78 -43.38
C ASN A 585 -27.85 15.54 -43.98
N CYS A 586 -27.47 14.59 -43.13
CA CYS A 586 -26.94 13.30 -43.52
C CYS A 586 -28.02 12.46 -44.25
N PRO A 587 -27.94 12.26 -45.59
CA PRO A 587 -29.02 11.63 -46.35
C PRO A 587 -29.17 10.14 -46.04
N SER A 588 -28.13 9.53 -45.46
CA SER A 588 -28.14 8.12 -45.06
C SER A 588 -28.80 7.87 -43.69
N TRP A 589 -29.01 8.93 -42.89
CA TRP A 589 -29.63 8.85 -41.57
C TRP A 589 -31.12 9.23 -41.66
N GLN A 590 -32.01 8.29 -41.35
CA GLN A 590 -33.45 8.56 -41.39
C GLN A 590 -34.05 8.58 -39.99
N LYS A 591 -34.79 9.65 -39.71
CA LYS A 591 -35.64 9.76 -38.52
C LYS A 591 -36.80 8.78 -38.63
N TRP A 592 -37.34 8.34 -37.50
CA TRP A 592 -38.45 7.39 -37.50
C TRP A 592 -39.69 7.86 -38.29
N SER A 593 -39.99 9.15 -38.30
CA SER A 593 -41.09 9.72 -39.10
C SER A 593 -40.87 9.59 -40.60
N GLU A 594 -39.61 9.69 -41.04
CA GLU A 594 -39.24 9.60 -42.45
C GLU A 594 -39.35 8.15 -42.93
N LEU A 595 -38.92 7.19 -42.12
CA LEU A 595 -39.03 5.77 -42.42
C LEU A 595 -40.48 5.27 -42.51
N THR A 596 -41.37 5.82 -41.69
CA THR A 596 -42.76 5.33 -41.54
C THR A 596 -43.78 6.07 -42.39
N ILE A 597 -43.62 7.39 -42.55
CA ILE A 597 -44.58 8.27 -43.24
C ILE A 597 -43.97 8.86 -44.53
N GLY A 598 -42.65 8.73 -44.74
CA GLY A 598 -41.97 9.33 -45.90
C GLY A 598 -41.89 10.87 -45.83
N LYS A 599 -42.08 11.47 -44.65
CA LYS A 599 -42.02 12.92 -44.43
C LYS A 599 -41.09 13.27 -43.26
N SER A 600 -40.16 14.19 -43.49
CA SER A 600 -39.22 14.70 -42.49
C SER A 600 -39.83 15.82 -41.62
N GLU A 601 -40.74 16.62 -42.18
CA GLU A 601 -41.30 17.81 -41.54
C GLU A 601 -42.84 17.80 -41.47
N GLY A 602 -43.38 18.36 -40.37
CA GLY A 602 -44.82 18.52 -40.14
C GLY A 602 -45.28 18.07 -38.75
N ALA A 603 -46.51 18.45 -38.38
CA ALA A 603 -47.07 18.14 -37.06
C ALA A 603 -47.19 16.63 -36.79
N SER A 604 -47.59 15.85 -37.81
CA SER A 604 -47.68 14.38 -37.70
C SER A 604 -46.32 13.71 -37.54
N ALA A 605 -45.28 14.21 -38.24
CA ALA A 605 -43.92 13.72 -38.14
C ALA A 605 -43.34 14.01 -36.74
N TYR A 606 -43.56 15.21 -36.21
CA TYR A 606 -43.15 15.58 -34.85
C TYR A 606 -43.82 14.71 -33.78
N ILE A 607 -45.14 14.53 -33.84
CA ILE A 607 -45.88 13.69 -32.88
C ILE A 607 -45.39 12.24 -32.92
N LEU A 608 -45.13 11.70 -34.10
CA LEU A 608 -44.65 10.33 -34.23
C LEU A 608 -43.24 10.15 -33.67
N ASN A 609 -42.30 11.05 -34.00
CA ASN A 609 -40.96 11.02 -33.44
C ASN A 609 -40.99 11.17 -31.91
N TYR A 610 -41.86 12.03 -31.39
CA TYR A 610 -42.05 12.21 -29.96
C TYR A 610 -42.57 10.94 -29.29
N PHE A 611 -43.60 10.30 -29.86
CA PHE A 611 -44.14 9.05 -29.34
C PHE A 611 -43.10 7.92 -29.36
N LEU A 612 -42.34 7.78 -30.45
CA LEU A 612 -41.32 6.74 -30.59
C LEU A 612 -40.13 6.97 -29.66
N TYR A 613 -39.72 8.23 -29.44
CA TYR A 613 -38.73 8.58 -28.44
C TYR A 613 -39.14 8.13 -27.03
N ILE A 614 -40.40 8.41 -26.63
CA ILE A 614 -40.93 7.97 -25.34
C ILE A 614 -40.98 6.44 -25.28
N MET A 615 -41.48 5.77 -26.32
CA MET A 615 -41.57 4.31 -26.37
C MET A 615 -40.21 3.65 -26.17
N TRP A 616 -39.17 4.08 -26.90
CA TRP A 616 -37.82 3.53 -26.76
C TRP A 616 -37.21 3.82 -25.37
N ALA A 617 -37.42 5.01 -24.82
CA ALA A 617 -36.97 5.33 -23.47
C ALA A 617 -37.61 4.41 -22.39
N LEU A 618 -38.91 4.12 -22.55
CA LEU A 618 -39.65 3.23 -21.65
C LEU A 618 -39.21 1.76 -21.79
N THR A 619 -38.97 1.27 -23.02
CA THR A 619 -38.53 -0.12 -23.23
C THR A 619 -37.14 -0.36 -22.66
N PHE A 620 -36.18 0.55 -22.88
CA PHE A 620 -34.83 0.43 -22.33
C PHE A 620 -34.83 0.44 -20.80
N SER A 621 -35.58 1.35 -20.19
CA SER A 621 -35.65 1.45 -18.73
C SER A 621 -36.39 0.27 -18.08
N PHE A 622 -37.45 -0.24 -18.72
CA PHE A 622 -38.16 -1.45 -18.30
C PHE A 622 -37.25 -2.69 -18.33
N LEU A 623 -36.50 -2.87 -19.43
CA LEU A 623 -35.56 -3.98 -19.57
C LEU A 623 -34.45 -3.89 -18.51
N ALA A 624 -33.88 -2.70 -18.31
CA ALA A 624 -32.82 -2.47 -17.34
C ALA A 624 -33.24 -2.85 -15.90
N VAL A 625 -34.37 -2.31 -15.43
CA VAL A 625 -34.83 -2.57 -14.05
C VAL A 625 -35.24 -4.02 -13.84
N THR A 626 -35.77 -4.69 -14.87
CA THR A 626 -36.15 -6.11 -14.81
C THR A 626 -34.91 -6.99 -14.71
N LEU A 627 -33.88 -6.74 -15.53
CA LEU A 627 -32.61 -7.48 -15.48
C LEU A 627 -31.92 -7.34 -14.12
N VAL A 628 -31.84 -6.13 -13.58
CA VAL A 628 -31.24 -5.89 -12.26
C VAL A 628 -32.02 -6.59 -11.15
N ARG A 629 -33.35 -6.52 -11.17
CA ARG A 629 -34.18 -7.12 -10.11
C ARG A 629 -34.15 -8.65 -10.12
N VAL A 630 -34.17 -9.27 -11.30
CA VAL A 630 -34.27 -10.73 -11.45
C VAL A 630 -32.92 -11.41 -11.30
N PHE A 631 -31.87 -10.89 -11.92
CA PHE A 631 -30.57 -11.59 -11.99
C PHE A 631 -29.56 -11.12 -10.95
N ALA A 632 -29.45 -9.81 -10.69
CA ALA A 632 -28.38 -9.25 -9.86
C ALA A 632 -28.81 -7.97 -9.12
N PRO A 633 -29.51 -8.06 -7.96
CA PRO A 633 -29.97 -6.89 -7.22
C PRO A 633 -28.83 -5.99 -6.72
N TYR A 634 -27.63 -6.57 -6.51
CA TYR A 634 -26.42 -5.83 -6.16
C TYR A 634 -25.88 -4.92 -7.28
N ALA A 635 -26.42 -5.00 -8.50
CA ALA A 635 -26.02 -4.11 -9.59
C ALA A 635 -26.57 -2.67 -9.44
N CYS A 636 -27.57 -2.45 -8.58
CA CYS A 636 -28.19 -1.14 -8.34
C CYS A 636 -27.18 -0.06 -7.89
N GLY A 637 -27.49 1.21 -8.18
CA GLY A 637 -26.72 2.36 -7.71
C GLY A 637 -25.36 2.56 -8.41
N SER A 638 -24.62 3.56 -7.95
CA SER A 638 -23.27 3.86 -8.48
C SER A 638 -22.27 2.77 -8.11
N GLY A 639 -22.37 2.26 -6.89
CA GLY A 639 -21.46 1.28 -6.33
C GLY A 639 -20.22 1.83 -5.62
N ILE A 640 -19.93 3.13 -5.75
CA ILE A 640 -18.85 3.80 -5.01
C ILE A 640 -19.05 3.72 -3.49
N PRO A 641 -20.25 4.00 -2.92
CA PRO A 641 -20.49 3.85 -1.48
C PRO A 641 -20.12 2.47 -0.95
N GLU A 642 -20.55 1.42 -1.64
CA GLU A 642 -20.32 0.04 -1.26
C GLU A 642 -18.83 -0.32 -1.41
N ILE A 643 -18.16 0.09 -2.49
CA ILE A 643 -16.70 -0.11 -2.65
C ILE A 643 -15.92 0.59 -1.53
N LYS A 644 -16.29 1.83 -1.17
CA LYS A 644 -15.70 2.57 -0.06
C LYS A 644 -15.86 1.82 1.27
N THR A 645 -17.02 1.22 1.53
CA THR A 645 -17.22 0.37 2.72
C THR A 645 -16.39 -0.92 2.67
N ILE A 646 -16.27 -1.56 1.50
CA ILE A 646 -15.46 -2.77 1.32
C ILE A 646 -13.99 -2.48 1.59
N LEU A 647 -13.45 -1.37 1.07
CA LEU A 647 -12.08 -0.95 1.27
C LEU A 647 -11.79 -0.49 2.72
N SER A 648 -12.79 0.03 3.44
CA SER A 648 -12.72 0.29 4.89
C SER A 648 -12.56 -1.01 5.72
N GLY A 649 -12.71 -2.17 5.09
CA GLY A 649 -12.50 -3.48 5.70
C GLY A 649 -13.77 -4.28 5.94
N PHE A 650 -14.94 -3.77 5.53
CA PHE A 650 -16.20 -4.51 5.57
C PHE A 650 -16.28 -5.51 4.41
N ILE A 651 -17.07 -6.57 4.55
CA ILE A 651 -17.19 -7.63 3.54
C ILE A 651 -18.65 -7.80 3.16
N ILE A 652 -18.91 -7.69 1.86
CA ILE A 652 -20.23 -7.90 1.24
C ILE A 652 -20.02 -8.95 0.13
N ARG A 653 -20.32 -10.23 0.40
CA ARG A 653 -20.21 -11.30 -0.59
C ARG A 653 -21.25 -11.12 -1.69
N GLY A 654 -20.93 -11.63 -2.88
CA GLY A 654 -21.78 -11.52 -4.07
C GLY A 654 -21.78 -10.15 -4.74
N TYR A 655 -21.43 -9.07 -4.04
CA TYR A 655 -21.40 -7.71 -4.59
C TYR A 655 -20.41 -7.57 -5.76
N LEU A 656 -19.18 -8.06 -5.58
CA LEU A 656 -18.12 -8.11 -6.60
C LEU A 656 -18.18 -9.38 -7.48
N GLY A 657 -19.35 -10.00 -7.62
CA GLY A 657 -19.51 -11.25 -8.35
C GLY A 657 -19.38 -11.12 -9.87
N LYS A 658 -19.11 -12.25 -10.55
CA LYS A 658 -19.10 -12.28 -12.02
C LYS A 658 -20.47 -11.99 -12.65
N TRP A 659 -21.56 -12.37 -11.97
CA TRP A 659 -22.92 -12.06 -12.42
C TRP A 659 -23.26 -10.58 -12.25
N THR A 660 -22.77 -9.93 -11.19
CA THR A 660 -22.98 -8.49 -11.01
C THR A 660 -22.19 -7.71 -12.07
N LEU A 661 -20.98 -8.15 -12.43
CA LEU A 661 -20.22 -7.61 -13.56
C LEU A 661 -21.05 -7.64 -14.86
N LEU A 662 -21.50 -8.82 -15.29
CA LEU A 662 -22.21 -8.99 -16.56
C LEU A 662 -23.54 -8.23 -16.61
N ILE A 663 -24.35 -8.30 -15.55
CA ILE A 663 -25.64 -7.61 -15.53
C ILE A 663 -25.44 -6.10 -15.45
N LYS A 664 -24.46 -5.62 -14.67
CA LYS A 664 -24.21 -4.18 -14.53
C LYS A 664 -23.69 -3.58 -15.83
N THR A 665 -22.82 -4.24 -16.60
CA THR A 665 -22.37 -3.74 -17.90
C THR A 665 -23.53 -3.59 -18.90
N VAL A 666 -24.35 -4.63 -19.07
CA VAL A 666 -25.51 -4.60 -19.99
C VAL A 666 -26.54 -3.55 -19.55
N THR A 667 -26.88 -3.52 -18.26
CA THR A 667 -27.91 -2.60 -17.75
C THR A 667 -27.43 -1.15 -17.70
N LEU A 668 -26.13 -0.90 -17.61
CA LEU A 668 -25.56 0.45 -17.71
C LEU A 668 -25.82 1.06 -19.08
N VAL A 669 -25.60 0.29 -20.16
CA VAL A 669 -25.87 0.71 -21.53
C VAL A 669 -27.34 1.09 -21.68
N LEU A 670 -28.26 0.21 -21.22
CA LEU A 670 -29.70 0.44 -21.30
C LEU A 670 -30.16 1.68 -20.52
N VAL A 671 -29.63 1.90 -19.32
CA VAL A 671 -30.03 3.02 -18.48
C VAL A 671 -29.60 4.36 -19.06
N VAL A 672 -28.35 4.46 -19.53
CA VAL A 672 -27.87 5.72 -20.14
C VAL A 672 -28.63 5.99 -21.45
N SER A 673 -28.84 4.96 -22.27
CA SER A 673 -29.60 5.06 -23.52
C SER A 673 -31.05 5.48 -23.31
N SER A 674 -31.66 5.15 -22.16
CA SER A 674 -33.04 5.56 -21.83
C SER A 674 -33.24 7.08 -21.69
N GLY A 675 -32.16 7.88 -21.65
CA GLY A 675 -32.25 9.34 -21.53
C GLY A 675 -32.54 9.84 -20.10
N LEU A 676 -32.47 8.95 -19.11
CA LEU A 676 -32.46 9.35 -17.70
C LEU A 676 -31.28 10.27 -17.42
N SER A 677 -31.46 11.21 -16.49
CA SER A 677 -30.38 12.08 -16.04
C SER A 677 -29.44 11.33 -15.09
N LEU A 678 -28.66 10.41 -15.66
CA LEU A 678 -27.73 9.48 -15.03
C LEU A 678 -26.48 9.33 -15.91
N GLY A 679 -25.33 9.02 -15.31
CA GLY A 679 -24.07 8.77 -16.04
C GLY A 679 -23.56 7.33 -15.90
N LYS A 680 -22.69 6.91 -16.85
CA LYS A 680 -21.99 5.62 -16.81
C LYS A 680 -20.75 5.61 -15.89
N GLU A 681 -20.14 6.77 -15.68
CA GLU A 681 -18.83 6.90 -15.03
C GLU A 681 -18.73 6.37 -13.60
N GLY A 682 -19.75 6.62 -12.77
CA GLY A 682 -19.79 6.08 -11.40
C GLY A 682 -19.84 4.55 -11.37
N PRO A 683 -20.81 3.92 -12.05
CA PRO A 683 -20.87 2.47 -12.24
C PRO A 683 -19.62 1.83 -12.87
N SER A 684 -18.91 2.52 -13.76
CA SER A 684 -17.65 2.03 -14.36
C SER A 684 -16.58 1.71 -13.31
N VAL A 685 -16.54 2.47 -12.20
CA VAL A 685 -15.67 2.17 -11.04
C VAL A 685 -15.99 0.81 -10.43
N HIS A 686 -17.28 0.50 -10.27
CA HIS A 686 -17.70 -0.80 -9.74
C HIS A 686 -17.40 -1.94 -10.73
N VAL A 687 -17.66 -1.73 -12.03
CA VAL A 687 -17.34 -2.70 -13.10
C VAL A 687 -15.84 -3.04 -13.07
N ALA A 688 -14.97 -2.03 -12.99
CA ALA A 688 -13.53 -2.24 -12.89
C ALA A 688 -13.14 -3.00 -11.61
N CYS A 689 -13.75 -2.69 -10.45
CA CYS A 689 -13.54 -3.45 -9.21
C CYS A 689 -13.98 -4.92 -9.32
N CYS A 690 -15.07 -5.21 -10.04
CA CYS A 690 -15.48 -6.58 -10.34
C CYS A 690 -14.45 -7.31 -11.23
N CYS A 691 -13.89 -6.64 -12.24
CA CYS A 691 -12.75 -7.16 -13.01
C CYS A 691 -11.54 -7.44 -12.10
N GLY A 692 -11.25 -6.52 -11.17
CA GLY A 692 -10.22 -6.69 -10.15
C GLY A 692 -10.44 -7.92 -9.27
N ASN A 693 -11.68 -8.16 -8.83
CA ASN A 693 -12.02 -9.35 -8.04
C ASN A 693 -11.94 -10.65 -8.87
N LEU A 694 -12.36 -10.62 -10.14
CA LEU A 694 -12.24 -11.75 -11.07
C LEU A 694 -10.78 -12.19 -11.20
N PHE A 695 -9.86 -11.28 -11.52
CA PHE A 695 -8.45 -11.62 -11.64
C PHE A 695 -7.81 -11.92 -10.28
N SER A 696 -8.19 -11.23 -9.21
CA SER A 696 -7.70 -11.55 -7.87
C SER A 696 -8.05 -12.97 -7.43
N SER A 697 -9.19 -13.50 -7.88
CA SER A 697 -9.61 -14.87 -7.57
C SER A 697 -8.76 -15.94 -8.25
N LEU A 698 -8.18 -15.65 -9.43
CA LEU A 698 -7.32 -16.57 -10.19
C LEU A 698 -5.95 -16.76 -9.54
N PHE A 699 -5.46 -15.75 -8.82
CA PHE A 699 -4.16 -15.81 -8.15
C PHE A 699 -4.33 -16.09 -6.65
N SER A 700 -3.82 -17.24 -6.20
CA SER A 700 -3.90 -17.67 -4.78
C SER A 700 -3.32 -16.65 -3.78
N LYS A 701 -2.39 -15.80 -4.23
CA LYS A 701 -1.82 -14.68 -3.47
C LYS A 701 -2.87 -13.66 -3.03
N TYR A 702 -3.76 -13.29 -3.95
CA TYR A 702 -4.78 -12.28 -3.75
C TYR A 702 -6.10 -12.88 -3.28
N SER A 703 -6.44 -14.07 -3.79
CA SER A 703 -7.66 -14.81 -3.40
C SER A 703 -7.67 -15.18 -1.92
N LYS A 704 -6.54 -15.66 -1.38
CA LYS A 704 -6.47 -16.08 0.02
C LYS A 704 -6.33 -14.91 1.00
N ASN A 705 -5.72 -13.78 0.59
CA ASN A 705 -5.42 -12.63 1.45
C ASN A 705 -6.31 -11.42 1.16
N GLU A 706 -7.22 -11.14 2.08
CA GLU A 706 -8.22 -10.08 1.98
C GLU A 706 -7.63 -8.66 1.99
N GLY A 707 -6.50 -8.46 2.69
CA GLY A 707 -5.79 -7.17 2.68
C GLY A 707 -5.15 -6.89 1.33
N LYS A 708 -4.48 -7.90 0.75
CA LYS A 708 -3.90 -7.79 -0.60
C LYS A 708 -4.95 -7.68 -1.69
N ARG A 709 -6.08 -8.35 -1.54
CA ARG A 709 -7.22 -8.21 -2.46
C ARG A 709 -7.71 -6.76 -2.51
N ARG A 710 -7.80 -6.07 -1.37
CA ARG A 710 -8.21 -4.66 -1.30
C ARG A 710 -7.20 -3.69 -1.92
N GLU A 711 -5.90 -3.99 -1.82
CA GLU A 711 -4.89 -3.24 -2.60
C GLU A 711 -5.19 -3.31 -4.12
N VAL A 712 -5.60 -4.48 -4.61
CA VAL A 712 -5.99 -4.66 -6.02
C VAL A 712 -7.30 -3.95 -6.35
N LEU A 713 -8.30 -4.05 -5.48
CA LEU A 713 -9.59 -3.36 -5.66
C LEU A 713 -9.44 -1.84 -5.68
N SER A 714 -8.57 -1.27 -4.85
CA SER A 714 -8.27 0.17 -4.88
C SER A 714 -7.58 0.58 -6.19
N ALA A 715 -6.67 -0.24 -6.70
CA ALA A 715 -6.08 0.01 -8.01
C ALA A 715 -7.11 -0.10 -9.13
N ALA A 716 -8.01 -1.08 -9.06
CA ALA A 716 -9.10 -1.25 -10.02
C ALA A 716 -10.12 -0.08 -9.98
N ALA A 717 -10.38 0.50 -8.81
CA ALA A 717 -11.20 1.70 -8.69
C ALA A 717 -10.57 2.90 -9.43
N ALA A 718 -9.24 3.05 -9.34
CA ALA A 718 -8.52 4.08 -10.11
C ALA A 718 -8.62 3.84 -11.62
N VAL A 719 -8.50 2.59 -12.06
CA VAL A 719 -8.70 2.19 -13.46
C VAL A 719 -10.10 2.55 -13.94
N GLY A 720 -11.13 2.26 -13.15
CA GLY A 720 -12.51 2.57 -13.54
C GLY A 720 -12.76 4.06 -13.77
N VAL A 721 -12.18 4.94 -12.94
CA VAL A 721 -12.25 6.40 -13.15
C VAL A 721 -11.38 6.86 -14.31
N SER A 722 -10.19 6.27 -14.47
CA SER A 722 -9.30 6.58 -15.59
C SER A 722 -9.93 6.30 -16.93
N VAL A 723 -10.68 5.21 -17.05
CA VAL A 723 -11.33 4.82 -18.30
C VAL A 723 -12.63 5.62 -18.51
N ALA A 724 -13.35 5.92 -17.42
CA ALA A 724 -14.54 6.77 -17.45
C ALA A 724 -14.29 8.19 -18.00
N PHE A 725 -13.18 8.80 -17.62
CA PHE A 725 -12.85 10.17 -18.02
C PHE A 725 -11.66 10.28 -18.97
N GLY A 726 -11.01 9.17 -19.35
CA GLY A 726 -9.74 9.23 -20.09
C GLY A 726 -8.59 9.88 -19.30
N ALA A 727 -8.69 9.94 -17.97
CA ALA A 727 -7.82 10.71 -17.06
C ALA A 727 -7.07 9.79 -16.08
N PRO A 728 -5.88 9.26 -16.44
CA PRO A 728 -5.16 8.28 -15.62
C PRO A 728 -4.59 8.84 -14.32
N ILE A 729 -4.06 10.08 -14.30
CA ILE A 729 -3.56 10.69 -13.06
C ILE A 729 -4.74 11.05 -12.16
N GLY A 730 -5.78 11.63 -12.74
CA GLY A 730 -7.03 11.98 -12.06
C GLY A 730 -7.68 10.78 -11.39
N GLY A 731 -7.75 9.63 -12.09
CA GLY A 731 -8.30 8.39 -11.55
C GLY A 731 -7.53 7.82 -10.36
N VAL A 732 -6.19 7.87 -10.38
CA VAL A 732 -5.36 7.42 -9.24
C VAL A 732 -5.54 8.34 -8.03
N LEU A 733 -5.55 9.66 -8.25
CA LEU A 733 -5.77 10.62 -7.17
C LEU A 733 -7.19 10.51 -6.60
N PHE A 734 -8.19 10.26 -7.44
CA PHE A 734 -9.54 9.98 -6.98
C PHE A 734 -9.60 8.75 -6.06
N SER A 735 -8.94 7.65 -6.45
CA SER A 735 -8.90 6.44 -5.60
C SER A 735 -8.22 6.72 -4.25
N LEU A 736 -7.20 7.58 -4.25
CA LEU A 736 -6.48 8.00 -3.04
C LEU A 736 -7.30 8.95 -2.16
N GLU A 737 -7.96 9.96 -2.73
CA GLU A 737 -8.71 11.00 -2.00
C GLU A 737 -10.05 10.48 -1.46
N GLU A 738 -10.73 9.61 -2.22
CA GLU A 738 -12.16 9.35 -2.00
C GLU A 738 -12.51 7.90 -1.68
N VAL A 739 -11.79 6.95 -2.26
CA VAL A 739 -12.17 5.54 -2.23
C VAL A 739 -11.39 4.76 -1.16
N SER A 740 -10.10 5.09 -0.97
CA SER A 740 -9.20 4.33 -0.11
C SER A 740 -8.89 4.98 1.22
N TYR A 741 -9.02 4.19 2.28
CA TYR A 741 -8.56 4.54 3.63
C TYR A 741 -7.03 4.55 3.77
N TYR A 742 -6.38 3.54 3.18
CA TYR A 742 -4.93 3.33 3.25
C TYR A 742 -4.39 2.96 1.87
N PHE A 743 -3.43 3.73 1.38
CA PHE A 743 -2.91 3.59 0.02
C PHE A 743 -1.38 3.51 0.01
N PRO A 744 -0.78 2.31 0.03
CA PRO A 744 0.67 2.18 0.07
C PRO A 744 1.29 2.58 -1.27
N LEU A 745 2.50 3.17 -1.23
CA LEU A 745 3.20 3.67 -2.43
C LEU A 745 3.39 2.60 -3.53
N LYS A 746 3.55 1.32 -3.16
CA LYS A 746 3.63 0.22 -4.13
C LYS A 746 2.31 0.02 -4.90
N THR A 747 1.18 0.22 -4.23
CA THR A 747 -0.15 0.16 -4.86
C THR A 747 -0.39 1.39 -5.73
N LEU A 748 0.12 2.56 -5.33
CA LEU A 748 0.07 3.79 -6.15
C LEU A 748 0.71 3.62 -7.52
N TRP A 749 1.92 3.06 -7.59
CA TRP A 749 2.57 2.81 -8.89
C TRP A 749 1.85 1.73 -9.71
N ARG A 750 1.31 0.72 -9.05
CA ARG A 750 0.53 -0.35 -9.70
C ARG A 750 -0.79 0.15 -10.27
N SER A 751 -1.49 1.02 -9.54
CA SER A 751 -2.73 1.63 -10.02
C SER A 751 -2.47 2.58 -11.17
N PHE A 752 -1.41 3.38 -11.10
CA PHE A 752 -1.01 4.27 -12.19
C PHE A 752 -0.70 3.49 -13.46
N PHE A 753 0.08 2.40 -13.35
CA PHE A 753 0.34 1.52 -14.47
C PHE A 753 -0.95 0.89 -15.04
N ALA A 754 -1.82 0.35 -14.18
CA ALA A 754 -3.08 -0.24 -14.63
C ALA A 754 -3.98 0.78 -15.35
N ALA A 755 -4.05 2.01 -14.82
CA ALA A 755 -4.82 3.11 -15.40
C ALA A 755 -4.29 3.51 -16.78
N LEU A 756 -2.96 3.62 -16.95
CA LEU A 756 -2.34 3.88 -18.24
C LEU A 756 -2.62 2.78 -19.27
N VAL A 757 -2.54 1.50 -18.87
CA VAL A 757 -2.89 0.38 -19.75
C VAL A 757 -4.35 0.45 -20.19
N ALA A 758 -5.24 0.77 -19.26
CA ALA A 758 -6.66 0.86 -19.54
C ALA A 758 -6.99 2.05 -20.46
N ALA A 759 -6.38 3.21 -20.22
CA ALA A 759 -6.47 4.38 -21.08
C ALA A 759 -5.92 4.07 -22.48
N PHE A 760 -4.75 3.44 -22.59
CA PHE A 760 -4.19 3.01 -23.86
C PHE A 760 -5.13 2.05 -24.60
N THR A 761 -5.71 1.08 -23.91
CA THR A 761 -6.68 0.13 -24.49
C THR A 761 -7.92 0.85 -25.02
N LEU A 762 -8.45 1.82 -24.26
CA LEU A 762 -9.58 2.65 -24.70
C LEU A 762 -9.21 3.46 -25.94
N ARG A 763 -8.01 4.05 -25.98
CA ARG A 763 -7.50 4.78 -27.16
C ARG A 763 -7.39 3.89 -28.39
N SER A 764 -6.88 2.67 -28.22
CA SER A 764 -6.73 1.72 -29.33
C SER A 764 -8.07 1.29 -29.91
N ILE A 765 -9.13 1.26 -29.12
CA ILE A 765 -10.50 1.01 -29.61
C ILE A 765 -11.07 2.25 -30.31
N ASN A 766 -10.60 3.45 -29.94
CA ASN A 766 -11.02 4.75 -30.49
C ASN A 766 -12.56 4.89 -30.64
N PRO A 767 -13.33 4.74 -29.55
CA PRO A 767 -14.80 4.76 -29.62
C PRO A 767 -15.34 6.10 -30.18
N PHE A 768 -14.63 7.20 -29.95
CA PHE A 768 -15.04 8.55 -30.33
C PHE A 768 -14.59 8.99 -31.73
N GLY A 769 -13.85 8.15 -32.48
CA GLY A 769 -13.35 8.51 -33.82
C GLY A 769 -12.26 9.58 -33.88
N ASN A 770 -12.07 10.37 -32.82
CA ASN A 770 -11.20 11.55 -32.79
C ASN A 770 -9.70 11.26 -32.58
N SER A 771 -9.28 9.98 -32.52
CA SER A 771 -7.89 9.52 -32.25
C SER A 771 -7.30 9.94 -30.88
N ARG A 772 -8.08 10.70 -30.11
CA ARG A 772 -7.77 11.26 -28.80
C ARG A 772 -8.44 10.43 -27.71
N LEU A 773 -7.76 10.36 -26.57
CA LEU A 773 -8.18 9.63 -25.36
C LEU A 773 -9.34 10.28 -24.61
N VAL A 774 -9.59 11.55 -24.89
CA VAL A 774 -10.26 12.48 -23.99
C VAL A 774 -11.62 12.84 -24.57
N LEU A 775 -12.66 12.70 -23.75
CA LEU A 775 -14.06 12.90 -24.14
C LEU A 775 -14.41 14.36 -24.48
N PHE A 776 -13.74 15.33 -23.88
CA PHE A 776 -14.07 16.77 -23.96
C PHE A 776 -12.86 17.66 -24.26
N TYR A 777 -12.04 17.29 -25.24
CA TYR A 777 -10.88 18.11 -25.57
C TYR A 777 -11.32 19.47 -26.13
N VAL A 778 -10.92 20.55 -25.47
CA VAL A 778 -11.06 21.92 -25.95
C VAL A 778 -9.77 22.68 -25.64
N GLU A 779 -9.17 23.27 -26.67
CA GLU A 779 -7.99 24.13 -26.52
C GLU A 779 -8.43 25.59 -26.67
N TYR A 780 -8.36 26.34 -25.57
CA TYR A 780 -8.65 27.78 -25.57
C TYR A 780 -7.36 28.53 -25.87
N HIS A 781 -7.42 29.49 -26.79
CA HIS A 781 -6.24 30.25 -27.24
C HIS A 781 -5.99 31.53 -26.43
N THR A 782 -6.96 31.98 -25.62
CA THR A 782 -6.86 33.20 -24.81
C THR A 782 -6.57 32.92 -23.33
N PRO A 783 -5.63 33.66 -22.71
CA PRO A 783 -5.34 33.52 -21.29
C PRO A 783 -6.44 34.18 -20.45
N TRP A 784 -6.72 33.60 -19.28
CA TRP A 784 -7.68 34.16 -18.32
C TRP A 784 -7.07 35.30 -17.48
N TYR A 785 -7.90 36.27 -17.08
CA TYR A 785 -7.46 37.42 -16.28
C TYR A 785 -7.88 37.33 -14.81
N MET A 786 -7.12 37.96 -13.90
CA MET A 786 -7.40 37.93 -12.45
C MET A 786 -8.78 38.50 -12.06
N ALA A 787 -9.34 39.41 -12.86
CA ALA A 787 -10.67 39.94 -12.64
C ALA A 787 -11.78 38.89 -12.82
N GLU A 788 -11.56 37.90 -13.70
CA GLU A 788 -12.47 36.76 -13.93
C GLU A 788 -12.52 35.79 -12.74
N LEU A 789 -11.58 35.90 -11.79
CA LEU A 789 -11.61 35.10 -10.58
C LEU A 789 -12.88 35.38 -9.74
N PHE A 790 -13.41 36.60 -9.77
CA PHE A 790 -14.63 36.94 -9.04
C PHE A 790 -15.85 36.15 -9.53
N PRO A 791 -16.22 36.14 -10.82
CA PRO A 791 -17.32 35.32 -11.30
C PRO A 791 -17.04 33.81 -11.18
N PHE A 792 -15.77 33.35 -11.27
CA PHE A 792 -15.43 31.95 -10.98
C PHE A 792 -15.71 31.56 -9.52
N ILE A 793 -15.42 32.43 -8.56
CA ILE A 793 -15.76 32.22 -7.14
C ILE A 793 -17.28 32.20 -6.96
N LEU A 794 -18.03 33.06 -7.67
CA LEU A 794 -19.49 33.07 -7.61
C LEU A 794 -20.11 31.77 -8.17
N LEU A 795 -19.55 31.23 -9.25
CA LEU A 795 -19.88 29.88 -9.73
C LEU A 795 -19.55 28.80 -8.69
N GLY A 796 -18.43 28.96 -7.98
CA GLY A 796 -18.10 28.16 -6.80
C GLY A 796 -19.20 28.18 -5.73
N VAL A 797 -19.66 29.37 -5.34
CA VAL A 797 -20.75 29.54 -4.36
C VAL A 797 -22.03 28.86 -4.85
N PHE A 798 -22.39 29.06 -6.12
CA PHE A 798 -23.55 28.40 -6.73
C PHE A 798 -23.42 26.87 -6.66
N GLY A 799 -22.27 26.32 -7.04
CA GLY A 799 -22.00 24.88 -6.99
C GLY A 799 -22.13 24.29 -5.58
N GLY A 800 -21.69 25.01 -4.55
CA GLY A 800 -21.79 24.57 -3.16
C GLY A 800 -23.23 24.61 -2.62
N LEU A 801 -23.99 25.64 -2.96
CA LEU A 801 -25.42 25.75 -2.63
C LEU A 801 -26.24 24.65 -3.33
N TRP A 802 -25.99 24.43 -4.63
CA TRP A 802 -26.60 23.36 -5.40
C TRP A 802 -26.28 21.99 -4.80
N GLY A 803 -25.00 21.70 -4.52
CA GLY A 803 -24.58 20.43 -3.93
C GLY A 803 -25.27 20.14 -2.60
N THR A 804 -25.39 21.16 -1.74
CA THR A 804 -26.11 21.06 -0.47
C THR A 804 -27.60 20.77 -0.66
N LEU A 805 -28.27 21.52 -1.54
CA LEU A 805 -29.68 21.34 -1.87
C LEU A 805 -29.93 19.93 -2.41
N PHE A 806 -29.10 19.49 -3.36
CA PHE A 806 -29.18 18.19 -3.97
C PHE A 806 -29.05 17.06 -2.93
N ILE A 807 -28.02 17.09 -2.08
CA ILE A 807 -27.78 16.05 -1.06
C ILE A 807 -28.98 15.97 -0.10
N ARG A 808 -29.44 17.10 0.45
CA ARG A 808 -30.55 17.10 1.42
C ARG A 808 -31.85 16.60 0.81
N CYS A 809 -32.20 17.09 -0.38
CA CYS A 809 -33.42 16.68 -1.08
C CYS A 809 -33.37 15.21 -1.52
N ASN A 810 -32.24 14.76 -2.06
CA ASN A 810 -32.07 13.38 -2.49
C ASN A 810 -32.13 12.40 -1.31
N ILE A 811 -31.44 12.69 -0.20
CA ILE A 811 -31.49 11.83 1.00
C ILE A 811 -32.89 11.82 1.63
N ALA A 812 -33.58 12.96 1.68
CA ALA A 812 -34.97 13.02 2.14
C ALA A 812 -35.89 12.16 1.26
N TRP A 813 -35.72 12.20 -0.06
CA TRP A 813 -36.47 11.38 -1.00
C TRP A 813 -36.14 9.89 -0.86
N CYS A 814 -34.86 9.52 -0.78
CA CYS A 814 -34.44 8.13 -0.58
C CYS A 814 -34.89 7.57 0.79
N ARG A 815 -34.93 8.39 1.84
CA ARG A 815 -35.54 8.02 3.13
C ARG A 815 -37.04 7.80 3.00
N ARG A 816 -37.74 8.62 2.19
CA ARG A 816 -39.15 8.40 1.85
C ARG A 816 -39.34 7.07 1.10
N ARG A 817 -38.46 6.71 0.16
CA ARG A 817 -38.50 5.42 -0.57
C ARG A 817 -38.42 4.22 0.37
N LYS A 818 -37.55 4.28 1.39
CA LYS A 818 -37.37 3.19 2.36
C LYS A 818 -38.55 3.05 3.35
N THR A 819 -39.16 4.16 3.75
CA THR A 819 -40.23 4.18 4.77
C THR A 819 -41.63 3.99 4.21
N THR A 820 -41.89 4.38 2.96
CA THR A 820 -43.23 4.33 2.35
C THR A 820 -43.43 3.11 1.45
N LYS A 821 -44.69 2.88 1.02
CA LYS A 821 -45.05 1.79 0.10
C LYS A 821 -44.37 1.87 -1.29
N LEU A 822 -43.81 3.02 -1.66
CA LEU A 822 -43.08 3.24 -2.93
C LEU A 822 -41.93 2.24 -3.10
N GLY A 823 -41.21 1.90 -2.03
CA GLY A 823 -40.09 0.95 -2.08
C GLY A 823 -40.45 -0.49 -2.50
N LYS A 824 -41.75 -0.86 -2.43
CA LYS A 824 -42.25 -2.19 -2.85
C LYS A 824 -42.36 -2.33 -4.38
N TYR A 825 -42.53 -1.23 -5.10
CA TYR A 825 -42.76 -1.22 -6.56
C TYR A 825 -41.68 -0.45 -7.34
N PRO A 826 -40.40 -0.87 -7.26
CA PRO A 826 -39.28 -0.17 -7.90
C PRO A 826 -39.34 -0.16 -9.44
N VAL A 827 -39.94 -1.19 -10.06
CA VAL A 827 -40.10 -1.27 -11.52
C VAL A 827 -41.03 -0.16 -12.01
N LEU A 828 -42.19 0.00 -11.36
CA LEU A 828 -43.16 1.03 -11.70
C LEU A 828 -42.62 2.44 -11.44
N GLU A 829 -41.84 2.62 -10.37
CA GLU A 829 -41.17 3.90 -10.08
C GLU A 829 -40.21 4.30 -11.21
N VAL A 830 -39.33 3.41 -11.66
CA VAL A 830 -38.37 3.70 -12.72
C VAL A 830 -39.08 4.07 -14.01
N ILE A 831 -40.12 3.30 -14.39
CA ILE A 831 -40.94 3.55 -15.59
C ILE A 831 -41.68 4.90 -15.50
N ALA A 832 -42.23 5.24 -14.33
CA ALA A 832 -42.93 6.51 -14.14
C ALA A 832 -41.98 7.70 -14.25
N ILE A 833 -40.79 7.60 -13.65
CA ILE A 833 -39.77 8.64 -13.75
C ILE A 833 -39.27 8.76 -15.19
N THR A 834 -39.06 7.65 -15.91
CA THR A 834 -38.67 7.71 -17.33
C THR A 834 -39.73 8.28 -18.26
N ALA A 835 -41.01 7.98 -18.00
CA ALA A 835 -42.11 8.61 -18.74
C ALA A 835 -42.08 10.13 -18.55
N ILE A 836 -41.96 10.60 -17.30
CA ILE A 836 -41.90 12.03 -16.98
C ILE A 836 -40.65 12.66 -17.61
N THR A 837 -39.50 12.01 -17.55
CA THR A 837 -38.27 12.55 -18.15
C THR A 837 -38.40 12.67 -19.66
N ALA A 838 -38.88 11.63 -20.35
CA ALA A 838 -38.98 11.63 -21.80
C ALA A 838 -40.00 12.64 -22.32
N ILE A 839 -41.15 12.79 -21.63
CA ILE A 839 -42.19 13.77 -21.95
C ILE A 839 -41.65 15.20 -21.82
N LEU A 840 -40.92 15.49 -20.74
CA LEU A 840 -40.42 16.84 -20.50
C LEU A 840 -39.14 17.17 -21.28
N ALA A 841 -38.33 16.17 -21.62
CA ALA A 841 -37.04 16.38 -22.30
C ALA A 841 -37.17 16.59 -23.82
N TYR A 842 -38.14 15.96 -24.49
CA TYR A 842 -38.26 16.02 -25.95
C TYR A 842 -38.50 17.43 -26.53
N PRO A 843 -39.32 18.32 -25.91
CA PRO A 843 -39.60 19.64 -26.46
C PRO A 843 -38.39 20.58 -26.52
N ASN A 844 -37.41 20.42 -25.62
CA ASN A 844 -36.22 21.26 -25.56
C ASN A 844 -35.02 20.51 -26.17
N PRO A 845 -34.37 21.03 -27.22
CA PRO A 845 -33.29 20.34 -27.93
C PRO A 845 -32.10 20.02 -27.01
N TYR A 846 -31.74 20.92 -26.10
CA TYR A 846 -30.62 20.71 -25.17
C TYR A 846 -30.91 19.64 -24.12
N THR A 847 -32.17 19.41 -23.74
CA THR A 847 -32.52 18.32 -22.83
C THR A 847 -32.72 16.99 -23.54
N ARG A 848 -33.02 17.01 -24.84
CA ARG A 848 -33.23 15.82 -25.68
C ARG A 848 -31.91 15.11 -26.02
N ARG A 849 -30.84 15.88 -26.28
CA ARG A 849 -29.48 15.40 -26.59
C ARG A 849 -28.89 14.54 -25.46
N SER A 850 -27.91 13.70 -25.81
CA SER A 850 -27.16 12.96 -24.79
C SER A 850 -26.43 13.95 -23.87
N THR A 851 -26.27 13.60 -22.59
CA THR A 851 -25.68 14.56 -21.64
C THR A 851 -24.18 14.77 -21.89
N SER A 852 -23.48 13.79 -22.49
CA SER A 852 -22.10 13.93 -22.96
C SER A 852 -21.99 14.88 -24.14
N GLU A 853 -22.80 14.71 -25.19
CA GLU A 853 -22.82 15.65 -26.33
C GLU A 853 -23.11 17.08 -25.88
N LEU A 854 -24.09 17.24 -24.99
CA LEU A 854 -24.43 18.55 -24.43
C LEU A 854 -23.24 19.20 -23.72
N ILE A 855 -22.47 18.45 -22.92
CA ILE A 855 -21.29 19.00 -22.23
C ILE A 855 -20.21 19.41 -23.24
N SER A 856 -19.98 18.58 -24.27
CA SER A 856 -19.02 18.88 -25.33
C SER A 856 -19.34 20.20 -26.04
N GLU A 857 -20.60 20.39 -26.44
CA GLU A 857 -21.07 21.63 -27.08
C GLU A 857 -21.00 22.85 -26.14
N LEU A 858 -21.20 22.67 -24.83
CA LEU A 858 -21.07 23.76 -23.86
C LEU A 858 -19.61 24.21 -23.63
N PHE A 859 -18.65 23.30 -23.80
CA PHE A 859 -17.23 23.59 -23.64
C PHE A 859 -16.62 24.20 -24.91
N ASN A 860 -17.13 23.87 -26.09
CA ASN A 860 -16.64 24.41 -27.36
C ASN A 860 -16.73 25.95 -27.42
N ASP A 861 -15.72 26.56 -28.03
CA ASP A 861 -15.76 27.95 -28.45
C ASP A 861 -16.32 28.05 -29.87
N CYS A 862 -17.12 29.09 -30.12
CA CYS A 862 -17.84 29.25 -31.36
C CYS A 862 -16.91 29.61 -32.53
N GLY A 863 -16.48 28.59 -33.29
CA GLY A 863 -15.66 28.75 -34.49
C GLY A 863 -16.45 29.31 -35.70
N ALA A 864 -15.74 29.71 -36.76
CA ALA A 864 -16.35 30.28 -37.97
C ALA A 864 -17.23 29.30 -38.77
N LEU A 865 -17.10 28.00 -38.51
CA LEU A 865 -17.74 26.90 -39.25
C LEU A 865 -18.86 26.20 -38.48
N GLU A 866 -19.18 26.65 -37.27
CA GLU A 866 -20.13 25.97 -36.39
C GLU A 866 -21.51 26.65 -36.43
N SER A 867 -22.52 25.94 -36.94
CA SER A 867 -23.89 26.43 -37.20
C SER A 867 -24.83 26.33 -35.98
N SER A 868 -24.30 26.16 -34.77
CA SER A 868 -25.12 25.94 -33.58
C SER A 868 -25.87 27.21 -33.15
N GLN A 869 -27.07 27.07 -32.57
CA GLN A 869 -27.83 28.21 -32.02
C GLN A 869 -27.06 28.98 -30.93
N LEU A 870 -26.10 28.30 -30.28
CA LEU A 870 -25.24 28.87 -29.25
C LEU A 870 -24.13 29.77 -29.84
N CYS A 871 -23.90 29.66 -31.16
CA CYS A 871 -22.87 30.34 -31.91
C CYS A 871 -23.43 31.33 -32.96
N ASP A 872 -24.74 31.63 -32.89
CA ASP A 872 -25.42 32.61 -33.74
C ASP A 872 -25.13 34.06 -33.28
N TYR A 873 -23.89 34.50 -33.45
CA TYR A 873 -23.44 35.87 -33.21
C TYR A 873 -23.57 36.72 -34.47
N ILE A 874 -23.84 38.02 -34.30
CA ILE A 874 -23.98 38.94 -35.44
C ILE A 874 -22.58 39.20 -36.02
N ASN A 875 -22.36 38.73 -37.25
CA ASN A 875 -21.09 38.90 -37.97
C ASN A 875 -21.08 40.20 -38.76
N ASP A 876 -20.05 41.03 -38.59
CA ASP A 876 -19.77 42.16 -39.48
C ASP A 876 -19.09 41.65 -40.77
N PRO A 877 -19.70 41.81 -41.96
CA PRO A 877 -19.16 41.29 -43.22
C PRO A 877 -17.87 41.99 -43.72
N ASN A 878 -17.35 43.00 -42.99
CA ASN A 878 -16.16 43.77 -43.37
C ASN A 878 -14.86 43.31 -42.66
N MET A 879 -14.87 42.19 -41.92
CA MET A 879 -13.71 41.70 -41.18
C MET A 879 -12.79 40.82 -42.06
N THR A 880 -11.54 41.25 -42.29
CA THR A 880 -10.54 40.59 -43.17
C THR A 880 -9.49 39.78 -42.40
N ARG A 881 -9.75 39.40 -41.14
CA ARG A 881 -8.79 38.62 -40.33
C ARG A 881 -8.96 37.11 -40.54
N PRO A 882 -7.87 36.32 -40.40
CA PRO A 882 -7.92 34.86 -40.55
C PRO A 882 -8.88 34.23 -39.53
N VAL A 883 -9.40 33.07 -39.95
CA VAL A 883 -10.59 32.35 -39.46
C VAL A 883 -10.52 31.88 -38.00
N ASP A 884 -9.35 31.94 -37.36
CA ASP A 884 -9.08 31.31 -36.06
C ASP A 884 -9.08 32.27 -34.85
N ASP A 885 -9.07 33.60 -35.07
CA ASP A 885 -9.11 34.64 -34.01
C ASP A 885 -10.30 35.58 -34.25
N ILE A 886 -11.52 35.13 -33.93
CA ILE A 886 -12.73 35.93 -34.13
C ILE A 886 -12.99 36.77 -32.87
N PRO A 887 -13.03 38.11 -32.96
CA PRO A 887 -13.26 38.97 -31.79
C PRO A 887 -14.67 38.80 -31.20
N ASP A 888 -14.83 39.24 -29.94
CA ASP A 888 -16.12 39.30 -29.24
C ASP A 888 -17.18 40.02 -30.10
N ARG A 889 -18.35 39.40 -30.24
CA ARG A 889 -19.46 39.85 -31.10
C ARG A 889 -20.74 40.04 -30.29
N PRO A 890 -21.66 40.91 -30.73
CA PRO A 890 -22.96 41.02 -30.09
C PRO A 890 -23.79 39.76 -30.35
N ALA A 891 -24.46 39.27 -29.32
CA ALA A 891 -25.33 38.10 -29.39
C ALA A 891 -26.47 38.31 -30.40
N GLY A 892 -26.66 37.34 -31.31
CA GLY A 892 -27.77 37.30 -32.25
C GLY A 892 -29.06 36.72 -31.63
N ALA A 893 -30.13 36.68 -32.41
CA ALA A 893 -31.42 36.16 -31.95
C ALA A 893 -31.34 34.69 -31.53
N GLY A 894 -30.52 33.87 -32.21
CA GLY A 894 -30.28 32.47 -31.86
C GLY A 894 -29.68 32.32 -30.46
N VAL A 895 -28.66 33.12 -30.11
CA VAL A 895 -28.04 33.07 -28.78
C VAL A 895 -29.06 33.39 -27.68
N TYR A 896 -29.91 34.41 -27.84
CA TYR A 896 -30.96 34.69 -26.86
C TYR A 896 -31.97 33.54 -26.70
N THR A 897 -32.37 32.91 -27.81
CA THR A 897 -33.25 31.74 -27.74
C THR A 897 -32.58 30.55 -27.06
N ALA A 898 -31.29 30.32 -27.35
CA ALA A 898 -30.48 29.28 -26.73
C ALA A 898 -30.34 29.51 -25.21
N MET A 899 -30.09 30.74 -24.77
CA MET A 899 -29.97 31.10 -23.34
C MET A 899 -31.25 30.83 -22.55
N TRP A 900 -32.42 31.12 -23.15
CA TRP A 900 -33.71 30.78 -22.55
C TRP A 900 -33.92 29.27 -22.47
N GLN A 901 -33.61 28.53 -23.54
CA GLN A 901 -33.72 27.08 -23.57
C GLN A 901 -32.75 26.39 -22.59
N LEU A 902 -31.53 26.91 -22.43
CA LEU A 902 -30.55 26.46 -21.44
C LEU A 902 -31.01 26.74 -20.01
N THR A 903 -31.66 27.89 -19.76
CA THR A 903 -32.24 28.20 -18.44
C THR A 903 -33.35 27.21 -18.08
N LEU A 904 -34.23 26.87 -19.02
CA LEU A 904 -35.24 25.83 -18.83
C LEU A 904 -34.60 24.45 -18.65
N ALA A 905 -33.54 24.14 -19.40
CA ALA A 905 -32.77 22.90 -19.25
C ALA A 905 -32.11 22.79 -17.87
N LEU A 906 -31.57 23.88 -17.34
CA LEU A 906 -30.97 23.95 -16.00
C LEU A 906 -31.99 23.61 -14.92
N ILE A 907 -33.16 24.26 -14.94
CA ILE A 907 -34.25 24.00 -13.97
C ILE A 907 -34.70 22.54 -14.07
N PHE A 908 -34.91 22.04 -15.30
CA PHE A 908 -35.30 20.65 -15.54
C PHE A 908 -34.25 19.66 -14.98
N LYS A 909 -32.97 19.85 -15.30
CA LYS A 909 -31.88 18.98 -14.84
C LYS A 909 -31.72 19.02 -13.31
N ILE A 910 -31.81 20.20 -12.68
CA ILE A 910 -31.80 20.36 -11.22
C ILE A 910 -32.91 19.53 -10.56
N ILE A 911 -34.14 19.59 -11.07
CA ILE A 911 -35.26 18.87 -10.46
C ILE A 911 -35.14 17.37 -10.71
N ILE A 912 -34.85 16.96 -11.95
CA ILE A 912 -34.92 15.56 -12.33
C ILE A 912 -33.79 14.73 -11.73
N THR A 913 -32.57 15.30 -11.62
CA THR A 913 -31.42 14.63 -11.02
C THR A 913 -31.66 14.20 -9.57
N ILE A 914 -32.42 15.00 -8.80
CA ILE A 914 -32.78 14.68 -7.40
C ILE A 914 -33.58 13.38 -7.33
N PHE A 915 -34.51 13.16 -8.27
CA PHE A 915 -35.37 11.97 -8.29
C PHE A 915 -34.73 10.75 -8.94
N THR A 916 -33.86 10.94 -9.95
CA THR A 916 -33.21 9.84 -10.67
C THR A 916 -32.14 9.13 -9.86
N PHE A 917 -31.37 9.88 -9.05
CA PHE A 917 -30.35 9.28 -8.20
C PHE A 917 -30.98 8.49 -7.03
N GLY A 918 -30.51 7.27 -6.78
CA GLY A 918 -31.03 6.36 -5.75
C GLY A 918 -32.20 5.48 -6.19
N MET A 919 -32.53 5.43 -7.49
CA MET A 919 -33.44 4.42 -8.04
C MET A 919 -32.80 3.02 -8.05
N LYS A 920 -33.60 1.94 -8.13
CA LYS A 920 -33.09 0.54 -8.18
C LYS A 920 -32.59 0.13 -9.57
N ILE A 921 -31.69 0.94 -10.14
CA ILE A 921 -30.99 0.73 -11.41
C ILE A 921 -29.53 1.21 -11.25
N PRO A 922 -28.58 0.82 -12.11
CA PRO A 922 -27.23 1.36 -12.08
C PRO A 922 -27.28 2.86 -12.39
N SER A 923 -26.67 3.69 -11.54
CA SER A 923 -26.82 5.14 -11.63
C SER A 923 -25.53 5.85 -11.25
N GLY A 924 -24.91 6.57 -12.19
CA GLY A 924 -23.80 7.50 -11.91
C GLY A 924 -24.26 8.94 -11.80
N LEU A 925 -23.57 9.72 -10.96
CA LEU A 925 -23.93 11.11 -10.64
C LEU A 925 -22.96 12.16 -11.21
N PHE A 926 -21.77 11.75 -11.66
CA PHE A 926 -20.74 12.67 -12.15
C PHE A 926 -21.23 13.51 -13.34
N ILE A 927 -21.60 12.87 -14.45
CA ILE A 927 -22.03 13.55 -15.68
C ILE A 927 -23.24 14.46 -15.47
N PRO A 928 -24.33 14.05 -14.77
CA PRO A 928 -25.43 14.98 -14.50
C PRO A 928 -25.04 16.20 -13.68
N SER A 929 -24.10 16.06 -12.73
CA SER A 929 -23.63 17.19 -11.90
C SER A 929 -22.73 18.14 -12.71
N ILE A 930 -21.87 17.58 -13.56
CA ILE A 930 -21.05 18.32 -14.53
C ILE A 930 -21.96 19.11 -15.47
N ALA A 931 -23.02 18.50 -16.00
CA ALA A 931 -23.95 19.16 -16.91
C ALA A 931 -24.70 20.33 -16.28
N VAL A 932 -25.20 20.20 -15.05
CA VAL A 932 -25.84 21.33 -14.31
C VAL A 932 -24.85 22.48 -14.16
N GLY A 933 -23.60 22.17 -13.81
CA GLY A 933 -22.54 23.17 -13.69
C GLY A 933 -22.12 23.79 -15.01
N ALA A 934 -22.02 23.00 -16.09
CA ALA A 934 -21.66 23.47 -17.42
C ALA A 934 -22.72 24.41 -17.99
N ILE A 935 -24.02 24.09 -17.83
CA ILE A 935 -25.11 24.95 -18.26
C ILE A 935 -25.07 26.28 -17.49
N ALA A 936 -24.96 26.23 -16.16
CA ALA A 936 -24.88 27.45 -15.35
C ALA A 936 -23.63 28.28 -15.68
N GLY A 937 -22.49 27.62 -15.87
CA GLY A 937 -21.23 28.23 -16.26
C GLY A 937 -21.32 28.91 -17.63
N ARG A 938 -21.87 28.23 -18.65
CA ARG A 938 -22.06 28.81 -19.99
C ARG A 938 -23.00 30.02 -19.96
N ILE A 939 -24.09 29.94 -19.19
CA ILE A 939 -25.02 31.08 -19.02
C ILE A 939 -24.30 32.29 -18.43
N VAL A 940 -23.47 32.09 -17.40
CA VAL A 940 -22.67 33.16 -16.80
C VAL A 940 -21.59 33.65 -17.76
N GLY A 941 -20.90 32.75 -18.47
CA GLY A 941 -19.85 33.07 -19.44
C GLY A 941 -20.35 33.99 -20.56
N VAL A 942 -21.44 33.61 -21.24
CA VAL A 942 -22.08 34.46 -22.27
C VAL A 942 -22.57 35.78 -21.65
N GLY A 943 -23.07 35.75 -20.41
CA GLY A 943 -23.46 36.97 -19.71
C GLY A 943 -22.30 37.94 -19.45
N VAL A 944 -21.12 37.43 -19.05
CA VAL A 944 -19.91 38.24 -18.81
C VAL A 944 -19.32 38.73 -20.13
N GLU A 945 -19.29 37.89 -21.16
CA GLU A 945 -18.87 38.25 -22.52
C GLU A 945 -19.70 39.42 -23.05
N GLN A 946 -21.03 39.32 -23.02
CA GLN A 946 -21.91 40.39 -23.51
C GLN A 946 -21.83 41.66 -22.64
N LEU A 947 -21.58 41.52 -21.33
CA LEU A 947 -21.36 42.66 -20.45
C LEU A 947 -20.05 43.38 -20.76
N ALA A 948 -18.97 42.63 -21.01
CA ALA A 948 -17.68 43.17 -21.41
C ALA A 948 -17.80 43.89 -22.77
N TYR A 949 -18.52 43.29 -23.73
CA TYR A 949 -18.76 43.87 -25.05
C TYR A 949 -19.57 45.20 -25.01
N HIS A 950 -20.61 45.30 -24.17
CA HIS A 950 -21.40 46.53 -24.10
C HIS A 950 -20.77 47.62 -23.22
N HIS A 951 -19.92 47.25 -22.25
CA HIS A 951 -19.37 48.17 -21.26
C HIS A 951 -17.83 48.08 -21.13
N HIS A 952 -17.12 48.11 -22.26
CA HIS A 952 -15.65 48.13 -22.30
C HIS A 952 -15.01 49.26 -21.46
N ASP A 953 -15.67 50.41 -21.34
CA ASP A 953 -15.16 51.59 -20.62
C ASP A 953 -15.26 51.47 -19.08
N TRP A 954 -15.94 50.44 -18.57
CA TRP A 954 -16.17 50.30 -17.14
C TRP A 954 -14.86 49.99 -16.41
N ILE A 955 -14.70 50.50 -15.18
CA ILE A 955 -13.48 50.34 -14.36
C ILE A 955 -13.01 48.88 -14.28
N ILE A 956 -13.96 47.95 -14.30
CA ILE A 956 -13.68 46.52 -14.22
C ILE A 956 -13.03 46.02 -15.51
N PHE A 957 -13.39 46.49 -16.70
CA PHE A 957 -12.96 45.92 -18.00
C PHE A 957 -11.91 46.76 -18.74
N ARG A 958 -11.77 48.04 -18.38
CA ARG A 958 -10.93 49.04 -19.07
C ARG A 958 -9.46 48.64 -19.24
N ASP A 959 -8.90 47.92 -18.27
CA ASP A 959 -7.46 47.66 -18.20
C ASP A 959 -7.04 46.33 -18.87
N TRP A 960 -7.96 45.39 -19.11
CA TRP A 960 -7.64 44.04 -19.66
C TRP A 960 -8.48 43.63 -20.87
N CYS A 961 -9.61 44.28 -21.14
CA CYS A 961 -10.39 44.04 -22.36
C CYS A 961 -10.31 45.23 -23.32
N LYS A 962 -9.66 45.03 -24.47
CA LYS A 962 -9.54 46.06 -25.52
C LYS A 962 -10.66 45.90 -26.56
N PRO A 963 -11.22 47.00 -27.09
CA PRO A 963 -12.21 46.92 -28.16
C PRO A 963 -11.68 46.13 -29.37
N GLY A 964 -12.37 45.04 -29.73
CA GLY A 964 -12.00 44.19 -30.88
C GLY A 964 -10.92 43.14 -30.61
N ALA A 965 -10.71 42.76 -29.34
CA ALA A 965 -9.97 41.57 -28.93
C ALA A 965 -10.93 40.55 -28.30
N ASP A 966 -10.59 39.26 -28.35
CA ASP A 966 -11.27 38.21 -27.58
C ASP A 966 -10.83 38.32 -26.11
N CYS A 967 -11.77 38.67 -25.25
CA CYS A 967 -11.49 38.98 -23.84
C CYS A 967 -11.99 37.89 -22.89
N VAL A 968 -13.07 37.19 -23.24
CA VAL A 968 -13.80 36.30 -22.33
C VAL A 968 -14.25 35.08 -23.10
N THR A 969 -13.76 33.90 -22.71
CA THR A 969 -14.14 32.62 -23.33
C THR A 969 -15.30 31.96 -22.56
N PRO A 970 -16.53 31.91 -23.12
CA PRO A 970 -17.67 31.32 -22.42
C PRO A 970 -17.52 29.83 -22.11
N GLY A 971 -16.74 29.10 -22.93
CA GLY A 971 -16.43 27.69 -22.69
C GLY A 971 -15.65 27.48 -21.39
N LEU A 972 -14.71 28.37 -21.05
CA LEU A 972 -13.97 28.31 -19.79
C LEU A 972 -14.89 28.42 -18.57
N TYR A 973 -15.89 29.30 -18.62
CA TYR A 973 -16.88 29.42 -17.54
C TYR A 973 -17.73 28.16 -17.41
N ALA A 974 -18.08 27.50 -18.51
CA ALA A 974 -18.77 26.22 -18.49
C ALA A 974 -17.93 25.15 -17.79
N MET A 975 -16.63 25.07 -18.07
CA MET A 975 -15.72 24.13 -17.39
C MET A 975 -15.58 24.42 -15.90
N VAL A 976 -15.41 25.69 -15.52
CA VAL A 976 -15.32 26.11 -14.12
C VAL A 976 -16.61 25.83 -13.37
N GLY A 977 -17.78 26.10 -13.99
CA GLY A 977 -19.09 25.78 -13.44
C GLY A 977 -19.30 24.27 -13.25
N ALA A 978 -18.88 23.46 -14.22
CA ALA A 978 -18.88 22.00 -14.15
C ALA A 978 -18.07 21.47 -12.94
N ALA A 979 -16.83 21.96 -12.79
CA ALA A 979 -15.98 21.61 -11.66
C ALA A 979 -16.58 22.09 -10.32
N ALA A 980 -17.13 23.30 -10.27
CA ALA A 980 -17.77 23.84 -9.07
C ALA A 980 -18.96 22.99 -8.61
N CYS A 981 -19.89 22.64 -9.51
CA CYS A 981 -21.07 21.86 -9.16
C CYS A 981 -20.72 20.42 -8.76
N LEU A 982 -19.79 19.78 -9.48
CA LEU A 982 -19.33 18.45 -9.13
C LEU A 982 -18.62 18.44 -7.76
N GLY A 983 -17.72 19.40 -7.51
CA GLY A 983 -17.03 19.56 -6.22
C GLY A 983 -17.96 19.81 -5.05
N GLY A 984 -19.08 20.53 -5.27
CA GLY A 984 -20.10 20.76 -4.23
C GLY A 984 -20.90 19.51 -3.86
N VAL A 985 -21.16 18.63 -4.84
CA VAL A 985 -21.91 17.37 -4.64
C VAL A 985 -21.04 16.27 -4.04
N THR A 986 -19.80 16.11 -4.53
CA THR A 986 -18.90 15.01 -4.12
C THR A 986 -17.92 15.39 -3.01
N ARG A 987 -17.71 16.69 -2.77
CA ARG A 987 -16.70 17.24 -1.82
C ARG A 987 -15.25 16.90 -2.18
N MET A 988 -15.02 16.59 -3.46
CA MET A 988 -13.70 16.32 -4.05
C MET A 988 -13.02 17.61 -4.48
N THR A 989 -11.70 17.68 -4.33
CA THR A 989 -10.93 18.90 -4.64
C THR A 989 -9.81 18.63 -5.63
N VAL A 990 -8.71 18.02 -5.16
CA VAL A 990 -7.48 17.87 -5.94
C VAL A 990 -7.68 16.92 -7.10
N SER A 991 -8.28 15.75 -6.84
CA SER A 991 -8.58 14.77 -7.90
C SER A 991 -9.50 15.33 -8.98
N LEU A 992 -10.49 16.14 -8.60
CA LEU A 992 -11.42 16.75 -9.53
C LEU A 992 -10.73 17.75 -10.47
N VAL A 993 -9.89 18.64 -9.93
CA VAL A 993 -9.11 19.59 -10.75
C VAL A 993 -8.17 18.83 -11.68
N VAL A 994 -7.60 17.72 -11.22
CA VAL A 994 -6.72 16.87 -12.03
C VAL A 994 -7.48 16.23 -13.19
N ILE A 995 -8.65 15.64 -12.91
CA ILE A 995 -9.51 15.08 -13.94
C ILE A 995 -9.89 16.15 -14.95
N MET A 996 -10.30 17.35 -14.49
CA MET A 996 -10.70 18.43 -15.38
C MET A 996 -9.55 18.96 -16.24
N PHE A 997 -8.32 19.09 -15.71
CA PHE A 997 -7.20 19.50 -16.57
C PHE A 997 -6.80 18.38 -17.55
N GLU A 998 -6.85 17.11 -17.16
CA GLU A 998 -6.54 16.00 -18.09
C GLU A 998 -7.59 15.90 -19.20
N LEU A 999 -8.83 16.30 -18.91
CA LEU A 999 -9.91 16.40 -19.88
C LEU A 999 -9.73 17.58 -20.87
N THR A 1000 -9.07 18.65 -20.49
CA THR A 1000 -8.95 19.86 -21.32
C THR A 1000 -7.60 19.99 -21.99
N GLY A 1001 -6.54 19.41 -21.41
CA GLY A 1001 -5.17 19.49 -21.92
C GLY A 1001 -4.43 20.80 -21.60
N GLY A 1002 -5.09 21.79 -20.99
CA GLY A 1002 -4.51 23.10 -20.66
C GLY A 1002 -4.14 23.24 -19.18
N LEU A 1003 -2.84 23.42 -18.87
CA LEU A 1003 -2.35 23.63 -17.49
C LEU A 1003 -2.70 25.01 -16.92
N GLU A 1004 -3.00 25.98 -17.78
CA GLU A 1004 -3.23 27.38 -17.38
C GLU A 1004 -4.52 27.57 -16.56
N TYR A 1005 -5.49 26.66 -16.71
CA TYR A 1005 -6.82 26.74 -16.08
C TYR A 1005 -6.89 26.10 -14.69
N ILE A 1006 -5.78 25.58 -14.15
CA ILE A 1006 -5.75 24.90 -12.84
C ILE A 1006 -6.16 25.84 -11.70
N VAL A 1007 -5.69 27.09 -11.73
CA VAL A 1007 -5.97 28.09 -10.68
C VAL A 1007 -7.46 28.42 -10.57
N PRO A 1008 -8.17 28.85 -11.64
CA PRO A 1008 -9.59 29.15 -11.56
C PRO A 1008 -10.44 27.91 -11.21
N LEU A 1009 -10.10 26.74 -11.76
CA LEU A 1009 -10.76 25.48 -11.41
C LEU A 1009 -10.63 25.15 -9.92
N MET A 1010 -9.42 25.29 -9.36
CA MET A 1010 -9.16 25.02 -7.95
C MET A 1010 -9.87 26.04 -7.04
N ALA A 1011 -9.84 27.32 -7.39
CA ALA A 1011 -10.52 28.37 -6.63
C ALA A 1011 -12.04 28.13 -6.56
N ALA A 1012 -12.67 27.80 -7.69
CA ALA A 1012 -14.10 27.51 -7.74
C ALA A 1012 -14.47 26.21 -7.01
N ALA A 1013 -13.70 25.12 -7.20
CA ALA A 1013 -13.95 23.84 -6.55
C ALA A 1013 -13.77 23.91 -5.01
N VAL A 1014 -12.73 24.61 -4.53
CA VAL A 1014 -12.50 24.80 -3.09
C VAL A 1014 -13.57 25.71 -2.48
N THR A 1015 -13.95 26.80 -3.16
CA THR A 1015 -15.05 27.67 -2.71
C THR A 1015 -16.36 26.89 -2.62
N SER A 1016 -16.67 26.09 -3.64
CA SER A 1016 -17.85 25.22 -3.67
C SER A 1016 -17.87 24.26 -2.48
N LYS A 1017 -16.74 23.60 -2.22
CA LYS A 1017 -16.60 22.73 -1.04
C LYS A 1017 -16.81 23.50 0.27
N TRP A 1018 -16.19 24.66 0.47
CA TRP A 1018 -16.33 25.44 1.71
C TRP A 1018 -17.77 25.87 1.96
N VAL A 1019 -18.45 26.37 0.92
CA VAL A 1019 -19.86 26.75 1.02
C VAL A 1019 -20.71 25.54 1.37
N ALA A 1020 -20.44 24.40 0.74
CA ALA A 1020 -21.19 23.20 0.99
C ALA A 1020 -20.91 22.62 2.40
N ASP A 1021 -19.66 22.68 2.89
CA ASP A 1021 -19.23 22.19 4.21
C ASP A 1021 -19.86 23.02 5.34
N ALA A 1022 -20.15 24.30 5.08
CA ALA A 1022 -20.85 25.18 6.01
C ALA A 1022 -22.29 24.72 6.30
N PHE A 1023 -22.96 24.04 5.36
CA PHE A 1023 -24.31 23.50 5.54
C PHE A 1023 -24.34 22.02 5.93
N GLY A 1024 -23.24 21.30 5.74
CA GLY A 1024 -23.10 19.89 6.10
C GLY A 1024 -21.77 19.33 5.60
N LYS A 1025 -21.08 18.56 6.44
CA LYS A 1025 -19.74 18.02 6.16
C LYS A 1025 -19.74 16.79 5.25
N GLU A 1026 -20.88 16.12 5.11
CA GLU A 1026 -21.01 14.88 4.35
C GLU A 1026 -21.17 15.16 2.84
N GLY A 1027 -20.43 14.42 2.03
CA GLY A 1027 -20.68 14.32 0.60
C GLY A 1027 -21.83 13.35 0.29
N ILE A 1028 -22.21 13.27 -0.98
CA ILE A 1028 -23.31 12.40 -1.41
C ILE A 1028 -23.06 10.92 -1.13
N TYR A 1029 -21.80 10.46 -1.23
CA TYR A 1029 -21.44 9.06 -1.06
C TYR A 1029 -21.47 8.67 0.42
N GLU A 1030 -20.91 9.50 1.31
CA GLU A 1030 -21.02 9.30 2.77
C GLU A 1030 -22.48 9.29 3.20
N ALA A 1031 -23.28 10.25 2.72
CA ALA A 1031 -24.70 10.33 3.05
C ALA A 1031 -25.48 9.05 2.65
N HIS A 1032 -25.12 8.42 1.53
CA HIS A 1032 -25.69 7.13 1.12
C HIS A 1032 -25.22 5.95 1.98
N ILE A 1033 -23.96 5.95 2.42
CA ILE A 1033 -23.43 4.95 3.36
C ILE A 1033 -24.22 5.01 4.67
N HIS A 1034 -24.44 6.21 5.22
CA HIS A 1034 -25.23 6.42 6.43
C HIS A 1034 -26.71 6.07 6.23
N LEU A 1035 -27.30 6.44 5.08
CA LEU A 1035 -28.68 6.07 4.77
C LEU A 1035 -28.86 4.54 4.67
N ASN A 1036 -27.84 3.80 4.24
CA ASN A 1036 -27.82 2.34 4.18
C ASN A 1036 -27.47 1.68 5.52
N GLY A 1037 -27.04 2.42 6.53
CA GLY A 1037 -26.69 1.89 7.85
C GLY A 1037 -25.37 1.12 7.87
N TYR A 1038 -24.48 1.35 6.89
CA TYR A 1038 -23.21 0.64 6.84
C TYR A 1038 -22.24 1.11 7.94
N PRO A 1039 -21.49 0.18 8.59
CA PRO A 1039 -20.54 0.53 9.65
C PRO A 1039 -19.24 1.11 9.09
N PHE A 1040 -19.31 2.36 8.62
CA PHE A 1040 -18.22 3.11 8.04
C PHE A 1040 -17.69 4.14 9.04
N LEU A 1041 -16.37 4.15 9.21
CA LEU A 1041 -15.68 5.13 10.06
C LEU A 1041 -14.84 6.02 9.15
N ASP A 1042 -15.31 7.23 8.91
CA ASP A 1042 -14.61 8.17 8.04
C ASP A 1042 -13.29 8.64 8.68
N VAL A 1043 -12.27 8.83 7.85
CA VAL A 1043 -10.96 9.39 8.21
C VAL A 1043 -11.04 10.89 8.36
N LYS A 1044 -11.92 11.53 7.58
CA LYS A 1044 -12.06 12.99 7.50
C LYS A 1044 -12.71 13.59 8.77
N ASP A 1045 -13.44 12.78 9.54
CA ASP A 1045 -14.15 13.25 10.73
C ASP A 1045 -13.22 13.38 11.95
N GLU A 1046 -13.03 14.59 12.46
CA GLU A 1046 -12.35 14.78 13.74
C GLU A 1046 -13.29 14.45 14.91
N PHE A 1047 -12.82 13.62 15.85
CA PHE A 1047 -13.58 13.33 17.06
C PHE A 1047 -13.34 14.45 18.08
N THR A 1048 -14.28 15.37 18.21
CA THR A 1048 -14.13 16.59 19.02
C THR A 1048 -14.54 16.42 20.49
N HIS A 1049 -15.12 15.27 20.86
CA HIS A 1049 -15.68 15.05 22.20
C HIS A 1049 -14.62 14.53 23.20
N ARG A 1050 -14.75 14.92 24.48
CA ARG A 1050 -13.80 14.57 25.56
C ARG A 1050 -14.09 13.25 26.29
N THR A 1051 -14.81 12.32 25.67
CA THR A 1051 -15.17 11.04 26.29
C THR A 1051 -13.96 10.11 26.40
N LEU A 1052 -13.96 9.22 27.40
CA LEU A 1052 -12.88 8.27 27.66
C LEU A 1052 -13.22 6.86 27.19
N ALA A 1053 -12.22 6.00 27.06
CA ALA A 1053 -12.39 4.60 26.72
C ALA A 1053 -13.34 3.87 27.69
N THR A 1054 -13.36 4.24 28.97
CA THR A 1054 -14.31 3.72 29.98
C THR A 1054 -15.78 3.94 29.66
N ASP A 1055 -16.10 5.00 28.93
CA ASP A 1055 -17.48 5.40 28.68
C ASP A 1055 -18.10 4.60 27.53
N VAL A 1056 -17.23 4.01 26.68
CA VAL A 1056 -17.60 3.29 25.46
C VAL A 1056 -17.39 1.79 25.60
N MET A 1057 -16.43 1.34 26.40
CA MET A 1057 -16.14 -0.09 26.59
C MET A 1057 -17.34 -0.89 27.10
N ARG A 1058 -17.38 -2.17 26.73
CA ARG A 1058 -18.32 -3.15 27.29
C ARG A 1058 -17.61 -4.18 28.16
N PRO A 1059 -18.23 -4.65 29.25
CA PRO A 1059 -19.57 -4.29 29.72
C PRO A 1059 -19.61 -2.91 30.39
N ARG A 1060 -20.75 -2.22 30.26
CA ARG A 1060 -21.02 -0.99 31.04
C ARG A 1060 -21.38 -1.34 32.49
N ARG A 1061 -21.34 -0.33 33.38
CA ARG A 1061 -21.79 -0.51 34.78
C ARG A 1061 -23.24 -1.01 34.80
N GLY A 1062 -23.47 -2.22 35.30
CA GLY A 1062 -24.79 -2.86 35.38
C GLY A 1062 -25.10 -3.85 34.24
N GLU A 1063 -24.26 -3.96 33.22
CA GLU A 1063 -24.34 -5.03 32.21
C GLU A 1063 -23.69 -6.33 32.74
N PRO A 1064 -24.08 -7.51 32.21
CA PRO A 1064 -23.45 -8.77 32.59
C PRO A 1064 -21.94 -8.77 32.31
N PRO A 1065 -21.13 -9.48 33.13
CA PRO A 1065 -19.69 -9.53 32.97
C PRO A 1065 -19.29 -10.09 31.60
N LEU A 1066 -18.12 -9.68 31.12
CA LEU A 1066 -17.60 -10.11 29.82
C LEU A 1066 -17.41 -11.64 29.81
N SER A 1067 -17.82 -12.30 28.73
CA SER A 1067 -17.52 -13.73 28.52
C SER A 1067 -16.02 -13.90 28.26
N VAL A 1068 -15.32 -14.56 29.20
CA VAL A 1068 -13.87 -14.79 29.14
C VAL A 1068 -13.55 -16.28 29.19
N LEU A 1069 -12.42 -16.68 28.59
CA LEU A 1069 -11.86 -18.01 28.73
C LEU A 1069 -10.78 -18.00 29.82
N THR A 1070 -10.73 -19.03 30.66
CA THR A 1070 -9.66 -19.17 31.67
C THR A 1070 -8.47 -19.95 31.12
N GLN A 1071 -7.29 -19.74 31.69
CA GLN A 1071 -6.04 -20.36 31.28
C GLN A 1071 -6.04 -21.89 31.41
N ASP A 1072 -6.67 -22.43 32.45
CA ASP A 1072 -6.51 -23.82 32.91
C ASP A 1072 -7.77 -24.47 33.53
N ASN A 1073 -8.88 -23.73 33.71
CA ASN A 1073 -10.04 -24.20 34.48
C ASN A 1073 -11.30 -24.55 33.66
N MET A 1074 -11.24 -24.57 32.31
CA MET A 1074 -12.40 -24.84 31.46
C MET A 1074 -12.26 -26.17 30.72
N THR A 1075 -13.35 -26.94 30.67
CA THR A 1075 -13.44 -28.17 29.86
C THR A 1075 -13.80 -27.87 28.41
N VAL A 1076 -13.62 -28.84 27.52
CA VAL A 1076 -14.06 -28.74 26.13
C VAL A 1076 -15.57 -28.49 26.05
N GLU A 1077 -16.37 -29.14 26.90
CA GLU A 1077 -17.82 -28.92 26.98
C GLU A 1077 -18.17 -27.48 27.39
N ASP A 1078 -17.47 -26.91 28.38
CA ASP A 1078 -17.69 -25.53 28.81
C ASP A 1078 -17.39 -24.52 27.68
N VAL A 1079 -16.38 -24.79 26.86
CA VAL A 1079 -16.04 -23.93 25.73
C VAL A 1079 -17.02 -24.13 24.57
N GLU A 1080 -17.46 -25.36 24.29
CA GLU A 1080 -18.48 -25.64 23.27
C GLU A 1080 -19.84 -25.05 23.64
N THR A 1081 -20.24 -25.10 24.91
CA THR A 1081 -21.45 -24.43 25.43
C THR A 1081 -21.32 -22.92 25.34
N LEU A 1082 -20.20 -22.33 25.76
CA LEU A 1082 -19.96 -20.89 25.60
C LEU A 1082 -20.04 -20.44 24.12
N ILE A 1083 -19.50 -21.24 23.20
CA ILE A 1083 -19.55 -20.99 21.76
C ILE A 1083 -20.97 -21.14 21.20
N LYS A 1084 -21.81 -22.00 21.77
CA LYS A 1084 -23.22 -22.17 21.37
C LYS A 1084 -24.12 -21.06 21.92
N ASP A 1085 -23.87 -20.64 23.15
CA ASP A 1085 -24.68 -19.65 23.87
C ASP A 1085 -24.37 -18.21 23.46
N THR A 1086 -23.21 -17.96 22.83
CA THR A 1086 -22.78 -16.61 22.45
C THR A 1086 -22.55 -16.46 20.95
N ASP A 1087 -22.93 -15.31 20.42
CA ASP A 1087 -22.68 -14.89 19.03
C ASP A 1087 -21.35 -14.13 18.84
N TYR A 1088 -20.49 -14.14 19.85
CA TYR A 1088 -19.22 -13.41 19.81
C TYR A 1088 -18.21 -14.09 18.90
N ASN A 1089 -17.41 -13.29 18.21
CA ASN A 1089 -16.42 -13.77 17.24
C ASN A 1089 -15.06 -14.15 17.85
N GLY A 1090 -14.88 -13.92 19.14
CA GLY A 1090 -13.70 -14.31 19.89
C GLY A 1090 -13.81 -13.88 21.34
N PHE A 1091 -12.89 -14.41 22.13
CA PHE A 1091 -12.91 -14.32 23.58
C PHE A 1091 -11.53 -13.94 24.11
N PRO A 1092 -11.45 -12.99 25.06
CA PRO A 1092 -10.21 -12.75 25.78
C PRO A 1092 -9.92 -13.92 26.72
N VAL A 1093 -8.65 -14.28 26.82
CA VAL A 1093 -8.18 -15.34 27.71
C VAL A 1093 -7.51 -14.69 28.92
N VAL A 1094 -7.98 -15.05 30.10
CA VAL A 1094 -7.50 -14.53 31.39
C VAL A 1094 -6.91 -15.64 32.25
N VAL A 1095 -6.06 -15.28 33.20
CA VAL A 1095 -5.47 -16.22 34.16
C VAL A 1095 -6.55 -16.96 34.94
N SER A 1096 -7.43 -16.22 35.61
CA SER A 1096 -8.58 -16.77 36.34
C SER A 1096 -9.75 -15.80 36.34
N ARG A 1097 -10.96 -16.29 36.65
CA ARG A 1097 -12.15 -15.44 36.78
C ARG A 1097 -12.05 -14.42 37.92
N ASP A 1098 -11.24 -14.71 38.94
CA ASP A 1098 -11.06 -13.78 40.08
C ASP A 1098 -10.03 -12.69 39.80
N SER A 1099 -8.93 -13.06 39.12
CA SER A 1099 -7.83 -12.13 38.85
C SER A 1099 -8.04 -11.29 37.59
N GLU A 1100 -8.78 -11.84 36.61
CA GLU A 1100 -9.08 -11.25 35.30
C GLU A 1100 -7.85 -10.67 34.58
N ARG A 1101 -6.66 -11.20 34.87
CA ARG A 1101 -5.42 -10.75 34.22
C ARG A 1101 -5.37 -11.26 32.80
N LEU A 1102 -5.20 -10.36 31.84
CA LEU A 1102 -5.21 -10.67 30.42
C LEU A 1102 -3.94 -11.43 30.02
N ILE A 1103 -4.11 -12.55 29.32
CA ILE A 1103 -3.02 -13.34 28.71
C ILE A 1103 -3.00 -13.13 27.19
N GLY A 1104 -4.19 -13.11 26.58
CA GLY A 1104 -4.30 -12.94 25.13
C GLY A 1104 -5.75 -13.00 24.65
N PHE A 1105 -5.93 -13.25 23.35
CA PHE A 1105 -7.23 -13.29 22.71
C PHE A 1105 -7.33 -14.49 21.77
N ALA A 1106 -8.43 -15.24 21.83
CA ALA A 1106 -8.70 -16.40 21.00
C ALA A 1106 -9.91 -16.15 20.09
N GLN A 1107 -9.80 -16.47 18.80
CA GLN A 1107 -10.92 -16.32 17.87
C GLN A 1107 -11.87 -17.52 17.95
N ARG A 1108 -13.19 -17.29 17.87
CA ARG A 1108 -14.21 -18.36 17.91
C ARG A 1108 -13.96 -19.43 16.84
N ARG A 1109 -13.65 -18.99 15.63
CA ARG A 1109 -13.37 -19.88 14.50
C ARG A 1109 -12.14 -20.77 14.73
N GLU A 1110 -11.05 -20.21 15.25
CA GLU A 1110 -9.81 -20.96 15.53
C GLU A 1110 -10.04 -21.98 16.65
N LEU A 1111 -10.83 -21.63 17.66
CA LEU A 1111 -11.26 -22.55 18.71
C LEU A 1111 -12.07 -23.74 18.14
N ILE A 1112 -13.08 -23.47 17.31
CA ILE A 1112 -13.90 -24.54 16.69
C ILE A 1112 -13.03 -25.48 15.85
N ILE A 1113 -12.15 -24.93 15.02
CA ILE A 1113 -11.26 -25.73 14.17
C ILE A 1113 -10.28 -26.55 15.02
N ALA A 1114 -9.69 -25.93 16.05
CA ALA A 1114 -8.74 -26.62 16.91
C ALA A 1114 -9.38 -27.76 17.71
N ILE A 1115 -10.59 -27.56 18.25
CA ILE A 1115 -11.35 -28.60 18.97
C ILE A 1115 -11.76 -29.73 18.02
N LYS A 1116 -12.26 -29.40 16.83
CA LYS A 1116 -12.64 -30.40 15.82
C LYS A 1116 -11.45 -31.23 15.36
N ASN A 1117 -10.31 -30.59 15.08
CA ASN A 1117 -9.08 -31.26 14.69
C ASN A 1117 -8.52 -32.12 15.82
N ALA A 1118 -8.60 -31.65 17.06
CA ALA A 1118 -8.15 -32.42 18.22
C ALA A 1118 -8.99 -33.70 18.40
N ARG A 1119 -10.32 -33.63 18.28
CA ARG A 1119 -11.18 -34.82 18.31
C ARG A 1119 -10.89 -35.82 17.19
N GLN A 1120 -10.41 -35.34 16.03
CA GLN A 1120 -10.12 -36.20 14.88
C GLN A 1120 -8.71 -36.80 14.90
N ARG A 1121 -7.73 -36.08 15.46
CA ARG A 1121 -6.30 -36.44 15.38
C ARG A 1121 -5.72 -36.95 16.69
N GLN A 1122 -6.36 -36.70 17.83
CA GLN A 1122 -5.88 -37.11 19.15
C GLN A 1122 -6.87 -38.09 19.77
N ASP A 1123 -6.44 -39.34 19.90
CA ASP A 1123 -7.21 -40.37 20.61
C ASP A 1123 -7.27 -40.03 22.11
N GLY A 1124 -8.49 -39.97 22.67
CA GLY A 1124 -8.73 -39.70 24.10
C GLY A 1124 -9.16 -38.28 24.47
N VAL A 1125 -9.39 -37.39 23.50
CA VAL A 1125 -10.01 -36.06 23.76
C VAL A 1125 -11.53 -36.22 23.85
N VAL A 1126 -12.07 -36.07 25.06
CA VAL A 1126 -13.51 -36.17 25.36
C VAL A 1126 -14.08 -34.81 25.81
N SER A 1127 -15.39 -34.67 25.94
CA SER A 1127 -16.04 -33.41 26.35
C SER A 1127 -15.53 -32.90 27.72
N ASN A 1128 -15.19 -33.81 28.64
CA ASN A 1128 -14.63 -33.49 29.96
C ASN A 1128 -13.11 -33.20 29.94
N SER A 1129 -12.44 -33.24 28.79
CA SER A 1129 -11.01 -32.88 28.69
C SER A 1129 -10.82 -31.41 29.06
N ILE A 1130 -9.81 -31.11 29.90
CA ILE A 1130 -9.47 -29.73 30.30
C ILE A 1130 -8.65 -29.06 29.20
N ILE A 1131 -8.97 -27.80 28.91
CA ILE A 1131 -8.24 -26.96 27.95
C ILE A 1131 -7.17 -26.14 28.67
N TYR A 1132 -5.93 -26.22 28.18
CA TYR A 1132 -4.82 -25.42 28.67
C TYR A 1132 -4.30 -24.44 27.61
N PHE A 1133 -4.19 -23.18 27.99
CA PHE A 1133 -3.54 -22.12 27.20
C PHE A 1133 -2.08 -21.87 27.64
N THR A 1134 -1.46 -22.84 28.31
CA THR A 1134 -0.06 -22.83 28.78
C THR A 1134 0.83 -23.72 27.91
N GLU A 1135 2.16 -23.49 27.96
CA GLU A 1135 3.14 -24.36 27.34
C GLU A 1135 3.26 -25.69 28.10
N ASP A 1136 3.34 -25.59 29.43
CA ASP A 1136 3.47 -26.72 30.34
C ASP A 1136 2.16 -26.86 31.14
N PRO A 1137 1.28 -27.83 30.82
CA PRO A 1137 0.17 -28.16 31.69
C PRO A 1137 0.66 -28.96 32.90
N PRO A 1138 -0.03 -28.88 34.05
CA PRO A 1138 0.27 -29.71 35.21
C PRO A 1138 0.10 -31.21 34.87
N GLU A 1139 0.91 -32.06 35.50
CA GLU A 1139 0.78 -33.52 35.38
C GLU A 1139 -0.54 -33.97 36.01
N LEU A 1140 -1.44 -34.52 35.19
CA LEU A 1140 -2.74 -35.00 35.65
C LEU A 1140 -2.64 -36.49 36.06
N PRO A 1141 -3.50 -36.96 37.00
CA PRO A 1141 -3.55 -38.36 37.41
C PRO A 1141 -3.83 -39.32 36.23
N ALA A 1142 -3.30 -40.54 36.27
CA ALA A 1142 -3.39 -41.52 35.16
C ALA A 1142 -4.82 -41.87 34.69
N ASN A 1143 -5.86 -41.56 35.48
CA ASN A 1143 -7.28 -41.79 35.15
C ASN A 1143 -8.02 -40.56 34.58
N SER A 1144 -7.36 -39.41 34.42
CA SER A 1144 -8.02 -38.21 33.88
C SER A 1144 -8.05 -38.18 32.35
N PRO A 1145 -9.08 -37.61 31.72
CA PRO A 1145 -9.14 -37.45 30.27
C PRO A 1145 -7.97 -36.60 29.75
N HIS A 1146 -7.49 -36.89 28.53
CA HIS A 1146 -6.30 -36.26 27.99
C HIS A 1146 -6.49 -34.74 27.84
N PRO A 1147 -5.57 -33.89 28.35
CA PRO A 1147 -5.71 -32.44 28.27
C PRO A 1147 -5.50 -31.92 26.85
N LEU A 1148 -6.24 -30.88 26.49
CA LEU A 1148 -6.16 -30.23 25.18
C LEU A 1148 -5.32 -28.95 25.26
N LYS A 1149 -4.18 -28.91 24.56
CA LYS A 1149 -3.28 -27.74 24.56
C LYS A 1149 -3.65 -26.77 23.42
N LEU A 1150 -4.18 -25.60 23.76
CA LEU A 1150 -4.62 -24.58 22.80
C LEU A 1150 -3.81 -23.27 22.85
N ARG A 1151 -2.65 -23.23 23.52
CA ARG A 1151 -1.81 -22.01 23.55
C ARG A 1151 -1.45 -21.47 22.16
N ARG A 1152 -1.26 -22.34 21.16
CA ARG A 1152 -0.81 -21.97 19.80
C ARG A 1152 -1.84 -21.16 19.00
N ILE A 1153 -3.12 -21.23 19.35
CA ILE A 1153 -4.17 -20.43 18.69
C ILE A 1153 -4.39 -19.08 19.37
N LEU A 1154 -3.70 -18.81 20.49
CA LEU A 1154 -3.86 -17.57 21.23
C LEU A 1154 -3.06 -16.44 20.57
N ASN A 1155 -3.72 -15.31 20.30
CA ASN A 1155 -3.01 -14.06 20.08
C ASN A 1155 -2.51 -13.54 21.43
N LEU A 1156 -1.21 -13.68 21.70
CA LEU A 1156 -0.55 -13.27 22.94
C LEU A 1156 -0.40 -11.76 23.10
N SER A 1157 -0.61 -10.98 22.03
CA SER A 1157 -0.46 -9.52 22.03
C SER A 1157 -1.67 -8.84 21.40
N PRO A 1158 -2.88 -8.99 21.97
CA PRO A 1158 -4.03 -8.23 21.51
C PRO A 1158 -3.79 -6.73 21.77
N PHE A 1159 -4.30 -5.88 20.88
CA PHE A 1159 -4.14 -4.44 21.05
C PHE A 1159 -4.92 -3.96 22.29
N THR A 1160 -4.21 -3.34 23.23
CA THR A 1160 -4.76 -2.89 24.51
C THR A 1160 -4.67 -1.37 24.65
N VAL A 1161 -5.69 -0.79 25.27
CA VAL A 1161 -5.70 0.61 25.72
C VAL A 1161 -5.94 0.67 27.22
N THR A 1162 -5.48 1.75 27.84
CA THR A 1162 -5.85 2.05 29.21
C THR A 1162 -7.26 2.63 29.25
N ASP A 1163 -7.89 2.50 30.40
CA ASP A 1163 -9.24 2.98 30.64
C ASP A 1163 -9.35 4.53 30.57
N HIS A 1164 -8.27 5.24 30.90
CA HIS A 1164 -8.16 6.70 30.80
C HIS A 1164 -7.78 7.21 29.40
N THR A 1165 -7.67 6.34 28.39
CA THR A 1165 -7.31 6.79 27.04
C THR A 1165 -8.45 7.64 26.45
N PRO A 1166 -8.17 8.85 25.92
CA PRO A 1166 -9.18 9.66 25.23
C PRO A 1166 -9.77 8.93 24.03
N MET A 1167 -11.08 9.06 23.82
CA MET A 1167 -11.74 8.41 22.69
C MET A 1167 -11.22 8.90 21.35
N GLU A 1168 -10.74 10.13 21.23
CA GLU A 1168 -10.07 10.62 20.02
C GLU A 1168 -8.92 9.69 19.60
N THR A 1169 -8.03 9.33 20.55
CA THR A 1169 -6.93 8.40 20.31
C THR A 1169 -7.44 7.00 19.99
N VAL A 1170 -8.49 6.53 20.66
CA VAL A 1170 -9.09 5.21 20.39
C VAL A 1170 -9.66 5.17 18.97
N VAL A 1171 -10.44 6.17 18.56
CA VAL A 1171 -11.01 6.30 17.22
C VAL A 1171 -9.89 6.34 16.17
N ASP A 1172 -8.85 7.12 16.41
CA ASP A 1172 -7.69 7.20 15.52
C ASP A 1172 -6.96 5.88 15.35
N ILE A 1173 -6.86 5.10 16.43
CA ILE A 1173 -6.30 3.74 16.40
C ILE A 1173 -7.19 2.82 15.55
N PHE A 1174 -8.51 2.84 15.76
CA PHE A 1174 -9.47 2.05 14.98
C PHE A 1174 -9.43 2.40 13.49
N ARG A 1175 -9.27 3.69 13.18
CA ARG A 1175 -9.05 4.19 11.82
C ARG A 1175 -7.73 3.66 11.27
N LYS A 1176 -6.60 4.12 11.82
CA LYS A 1176 -5.25 3.98 11.22
C LYS A 1176 -4.77 2.55 11.16
N LEU A 1177 -5.11 1.73 12.16
CA LEU A 1177 -4.71 0.33 12.21
C LEU A 1177 -5.79 -0.62 11.68
N GLY A 1178 -7.02 -0.12 11.45
CA GLY A 1178 -8.15 -0.93 11.02
C GLY A 1178 -8.53 -2.02 12.04
N LEU A 1179 -8.38 -1.76 13.34
CA LEU A 1179 -8.64 -2.78 14.36
C LEU A 1179 -10.10 -3.25 14.31
N ARG A 1180 -10.31 -4.55 14.50
CA ARG A 1180 -11.66 -5.12 14.73
C ARG A 1180 -12.18 -4.76 16.12
N GLN A 1181 -11.29 -4.86 17.10
CA GLN A 1181 -11.58 -4.68 18.51
C GLN A 1181 -10.30 -4.26 19.26
N CYS A 1182 -10.49 -3.64 20.42
CA CYS A 1182 -9.44 -3.22 21.32
C CYS A 1182 -9.83 -3.60 22.76
N LEU A 1183 -8.90 -4.16 23.52
CA LEU A 1183 -9.14 -4.55 24.91
C LEU A 1183 -8.78 -3.39 25.84
N VAL A 1184 -9.63 -3.09 26.81
CA VAL A 1184 -9.38 -2.06 27.82
C VAL A 1184 -8.84 -2.72 29.08
N THR A 1185 -7.66 -2.29 29.51
CA THR A 1185 -6.97 -2.87 30.66
C THR A 1185 -6.53 -1.81 31.66
N ARG A 1186 -6.52 -2.18 32.95
CA ARG A 1186 -5.95 -1.36 34.01
C ARG A 1186 -4.99 -2.22 34.83
N SER A 1187 -3.71 -1.87 34.80
CA SER A 1187 -2.64 -2.64 35.48
C SER A 1187 -2.62 -4.13 35.12
N GLY A 1188 -2.92 -4.47 33.86
CA GLY A 1188 -2.97 -5.84 33.35
C GLY A 1188 -4.27 -6.60 33.62
N ARG A 1189 -5.21 -6.04 34.41
CA ARG A 1189 -6.56 -6.58 34.57
C ARG A 1189 -7.43 -6.15 33.39
N LEU A 1190 -8.18 -7.08 32.81
CA LEU A 1190 -9.15 -6.82 31.76
C LEU A 1190 -10.40 -6.17 32.36
N LEU A 1191 -10.77 -4.99 31.85
CA LEU A 1191 -11.98 -4.27 32.26
C LEU A 1191 -13.10 -4.41 31.25
N GLY A 1192 -12.76 -4.42 29.96
CA GLY A 1192 -13.74 -4.48 28.90
C GLY A 1192 -13.12 -4.59 27.51
N ILE A 1193 -14.00 -4.57 26.51
CA ILE A 1193 -13.67 -4.58 25.09
C ILE A 1193 -14.39 -3.43 24.40
N ILE A 1194 -13.71 -2.78 23.46
CA ILE A 1194 -14.28 -1.80 22.55
C ILE A 1194 -14.25 -2.43 21.16
N THR A 1195 -15.37 -2.43 20.44
CA THR A 1195 -15.43 -2.85 19.04
C THR A 1195 -15.66 -1.65 18.11
N LYS A 1196 -15.41 -1.82 16.81
CA LYS A 1196 -15.73 -0.78 15.81
C LYS A 1196 -17.21 -0.37 15.87
N LYS A 1197 -18.12 -1.31 16.16
CA LYS A 1197 -19.56 -1.04 16.30
C LYS A 1197 -19.87 -0.17 17.52
N ASP A 1198 -19.16 -0.37 18.63
CA ASP A 1198 -19.35 0.44 19.84
C ASP A 1198 -18.87 1.88 19.64
N VAL A 1199 -17.75 2.05 18.94
CA VAL A 1199 -17.25 3.37 18.53
C VAL A 1199 -18.29 4.11 17.68
N LEU A 1200 -18.82 3.46 16.65
CA LEU A 1200 -19.82 4.05 15.76
C LEU A 1200 -21.12 4.38 16.49
N ARG A 1201 -21.58 3.49 17.38
CA ARG A 1201 -22.77 3.73 18.21
C ARG A 1201 -22.57 4.94 19.12
N HIS A 1202 -21.40 5.05 19.75
CA HIS A 1202 -21.07 6.19 20.59
C HIS A 1202 -21.03 7.49 19.79
N MET A 1203 -20.45 7.49 18.60
CA MET A 1203 -20.45 8.65 17.70
C MET A 1203 -21.88 9.08 17.31
N ALA A 1204 -22.76 8.13 16.99
CA ALA A 1204 -24.17 8.44 16.70
C ALA A 1204 -24.92 9.00 17.91
N GLN A 1205 -24.71 8.42 19.10
CA GLN A 1205 -25.29 8.94 20.35
C GLN A 1205 -24.87 10.39 20.60
N MET A 1206 -23.58 10.69 20.42
CA MET A 1206 -23.06 12.06 20.58
C MET A 1206 -23.58 13.02 19.51
N ALA A 1207 -23.93 12.52 18.32
CA ALA A 1207 -24.53 13.29 17.24
C ALA A 1207 -26.07 13.43 17.35
N ASN A 1208 -26.68 13.00 18.46
CA ASN A 1208 -28.15 12.92 18.63
C ASN A 1208 -28.87 12.12 17.52
N GLN A 1209 -28.16 11.17 16.91
CA GLN A 1209 -28.73 10.22 15.97
C GLN A 1209 -29.18 8.96 16.71
N ASP A 1210 -30.19 8.28 16.17
CA ASP A 1210 -30.69 7.04 16.77
C ASP A 1210 -29.58 5.96 16.72
N PRO A 1211 -29.02 5.51 17.86
CA PRO A 1211 -27.95 4.52 17.87
C PRO A 1211 -28.36 3.18 17.27
N GLU A 1212 -29.67 2.89 17.23
CA GLU A 1212 -30.20 1.67 16.61
C GLU A 1212 -30.28 1.78 15.08
N SER A 1213 -30.15 2.97 14.48
CA SER A 1213 -30.13 3.09 13.02
C SER A 1213 -28.86 2.52 12.38
N ILE A 1214 -27.79 2.30 13.16
CA ILE A 1214 -26.55 1.63 12.73
C ILE A 1214 -26.69 0.09 12.81
N MET A 1215 -27.79 -0.43 13.38
CA MET A 1215 -27.93 -1.84 13.77
C MET A 1215 -28.62 -2.74 12.74
N PHE A 1216 -28.89 -2.30 11.51
CA PHE A 1216 -29.47 -3.20 10.51
C PHE A 1216 -28.39 -4.01 9.78
N ASN A 1217 -28.00 -5.12 10.42
CA ASN A 1217 -28.19 -6.48 9.88
C ASN A 1217 -28.17 -7.49 11.03
#